data_AF-A0A3N2Q223-F1
#
_entry.id   AF-A0A3N2Q223-F1
#
_cell.length_a   1.000
_cell.length_b   1.000
_cell.length_c   1.000
_cell.angle_alpha   90.00
_cell.angle_beta   90.00
_cell.angle_gamma   90.00
#
_symmetry.space_group_name_H-M   'P 1'
#
loop_
_entity.id
_entity.type
_entity.pdbx_description
1 polymer ?
#
loop_
_entity_poly.entity_id
_entity_poly.type
_entity_poly.pdbx_seq_one_letter_code
_entity_poly.pdbx_strand_id
1 'polypeptide(L)'
;MGSLHQQKTVNAIGGDVCVGVIDTLRELGMADKVSLPQLVAVGDQSSGKSSVLESITGFAFPRAPGLCTRYATQITCRRDAVEGIDISIIPRSDSNEARRERLRGFKRSLGVDDLALAGVFAEANVAMGIRVSLDDDDPGSSELTTFSEDILKIEISGPTQQHLTVIDVPGIFRTATENLTTEDDILLVRNMVKRYIADKRTVILAVVPCNVDITTQEVLKLAKDVDPDGLRTLGVLTKPDLATERATQNAVCDLVRGKVHALRLGYYVVKNRGSDDTDNDDDGGGGDEDGKKKGSSSSREAVLRKRHNSEKAFFSGAPWSALRHTNRLGSQGLSSALQILLRAVTKKEFKNVTADLEEHLRARSAELELMGDARNDAGQQRRYLGRVSNEFQTMASCARQSQYARPLFSHWDLRLVTRVVRLLEDFDDAMRTRGHMRNFEGEAKLEGLVPKSETLAGPMPEPPSDYGMFEEILDEHPDLYAILKEVDYKCPEPINESLMRHIEKVYNDSRGVGLGTFSEAVLLEVFKEQSKKWKPLVLSHVSKAILIAHDFICRLLIEVCPDEEVYGQLMDILLRGKLRDAYKRAMDQAELLLSIERHGQLMTMNHHFSHNVQTAQGKRLLEALDKIADGGEPVLHHSYGNHHMQGRDLDSSAMLRVPRAAIPGVVADKSNAELVRQEIHDILHSYYEVARRRFVDVVCQQVVFHLLLDAEDSPLRIFGPDLVMALDETQLEAIAGEELVTRRQREQLEDEVERSKKAVQAVRLGAR
;
A
#
# COMPACT_ATOMS: atom_id res chain seq x y z
N MET A 1 -47.83 26.15 38.24
CA MET A 1 -48.10 25.73 36.84
C MET A 1 -46.98 26.05 35.84
N GLY A 2 -45.86 26.70 36.21
CA GLY A 2 -44.78 27.07 35.26
C GLY A 2 -43.70 26.00 34.98
N SER A 3 -43.54 24.99 35.83
CA SER A 3 -42.39 24.04 35.73
C SER A 3 -42.63 22.86 34.76
N LEU A 4 -43.88 22.45 34.52
CA LEU A 4 -44.20 21.35 33.60
C LEU A 4 -44.19 21.74 32.11
N HIS A 5 -44.28 23.04 31.78
CA HIS A 5 -44.23 23.51 30.39
C HIS A 5 -42.78 23.68 29.89
N GLN A 6 -41.84 24.05 30.76
CA GLN A 6 -40.42 24.16 30.40
C GLN A 6 -39.78 22.78 30.13
N GLN A 7 -40.17 21.74 30.86
CA GLN A 7 -39.63 20.39 30.67
C GLN A 7 -40.12 19.69 29.38
N LYS A 8 -41.32 20.03 28.90
CA LYS A 8 -41.85 19.55 27.60
C LYS A 8 -41.15 20.22 26.41
N THR A 9 -40.70 21.46 26.55
CA THR A 9 -40.10 22.23 25.45
C THR A 9 -38.62 21.88 25.25
N VAL A 10 -37.88 21.55 26.33
CA VAL A 10 -36.48 21.10 26.25
C VAL A 10 -36.34 19.69 25.67
N ASN A 11 -37.32 18.80 25.90
CA ASN A 11 -37.36 17.45 25.32
C ASN A 11 -37.72 17.41 23.82
N ALA A 12 -38.28 18.49 23.27
CA ALA A 12 -38.60 18.60 21.85
C ALA A 12 -37.34 18.97 21.03
N ILE A 13 -36.47 19.82 21.56
CA ILE A 13 -35.28 20.34 20.85
C ILE A 13 -34.14 19.32 20.80
N GLY A 14 -33.93 18.54 21.87
CA GLY A 14 -32.94 17.44 21.86
C GLY A 14 -33.40 16.19 21.10
N GLY A 15 -34.69 16.11 20.72
CA GLY A 15 -35.31 14.96 20.06
C GLY A 15 -35.02 14.86 18.56
N ASP A 16 -34.85 15.99 17.88
CA ASP A 16 -34.55 16.05 16.43
C ASP A 16 -33.08 15.75 16.12
N VAL A 17 -32.15 16.02 17.06
CA VAL A 17 -30.70 15.87 16.83
C VAL A 17 -30.28 14.39 16.73
N CYS A 18 -30.76 13.52 17.63
CA CYS A 18 -30.39 12.09 17.62
C CYS A 18 -30.92 11.37 16.37
N VAL A 19 -32.11 11.75 15.90
CA VAL A 19 -32.73 11.20 14.69
C VAL A 19 -31.98 11.70 13.45
N GLY A 20 -31.68 13.00 13.38
CA GLY A 20 -30.92 13.57 12.26
C GLY A 20 -29.51 12.98 12.09
N VAL A 21 -28.87 12.57 13.18
CA VAL A 21 -27.56 11.88 13.12
C VAL A 21 -27.67 10.50 12.48
N ILE A 22 -28.71 9.74 12.81
CA ILE A 22 -28.96 8.44 12.18
C ILE A 22 -29.27 8.60 10.69
N ASP A 23 -30.07 9.61 10.34
CA ASP A 23 -30.38 9.94 8.95
C ASP A 23 -29.10 10.31 8.18
N THR A 24 -28.23 11.14 8.78
CA THR A 24 -26.93 11.50 8.18
C THR A 24 -26.03 10.29 7.97
N LEU A 25 -25.98 9.35 8.93
CA LEU A 25 -25.19 8.12 8.79
C LEU A 25 -25.71 7.22 7.65
N ARG A 26 -27.03 7.23 7.40
CA ARG A 26 -27.65 6.49 6.28
C ARG A 26 -27.40 7.18 4.95
N GLU A 27 -27.52 8.50 4.87
CA GLU A 27 -27.20 9.28 3.67
C GLU A 27 -25.75 9.07 3.22
N LEU A 28 -24.83 8.90 4.17
CA LEU A 28 -23.41 8.60 3.90
C LEU A 28 -23.13 7.14 3.57
N GLY A 29 -24.15 6.26 3.56
CA GLY A 29 -24.01 4.82 3.28
C GLY A 29 -23.29 4.03 4.37
N MET A 30 -23.22 4.56 5.60
CA MET A 30 -22.50 3.94 6.73
C MET A 30 -23.39 3.04 7.59
N ALA A 31 -24.70 3.03 7.36
CA ALA A 31 -25.67 2.28 8.15
C ALA A 31 -25.56 0.75 7.98
N ASP A 32 -25.10 0.28 6.82
CA ASP A 32 -24.86 -1.15 6.59
C ASP A 32 -23.49 -1.60 7.14
N LYS A 33 -22.59 -0.64 7.42
CA LYS A 33 -21.24 -0.88 7.95
C LYS A 33 -21.18 -0.81 9.48
N VAL A 34 -22.21 -0.27 10.14
CA VAL A 34 -22.28 -0.12 11.61
C VAL A 34 -23.68 -0.47 12.13
N SER A 35 -23.78 -1.38 13.11
CA SER A 35 -25.07 -1.80 13.68
C SER A 35 -25.77 -0.66 14.42
N LEU A 36 -26.91 -0.21 13.90
CA LEU A 36 -27.75 0.82 14.50
C LEU A 36 -28.81 0.21 15.44
N PRO A 37 -29.29 0.94 16.47
CA PRO A 37 -30.38 0.50 17.32
C PRO A 37 -31.67 0.22 16.55
N GLN A 38 -32.30 -0.92 16.82
CA GLN A 38 -33.49 -1.38 16.11
C GLN A 38 -34.52 -2.00 17.06
N LEU A 39 -35.78 -2.04 16.63
CA LEU A 39 -36.87 -2.68 17.37
C LEU A 39 -37.24 -4.01 16.70
N VAL A 40 -37.32 -5.10 17.46
CA VAL A 40 -37.76 -6.41 16.95
C VAL A 40 -39.00 -6.87 17.70
N ALA A 41 -40.08 -7.17 16.98
CA ALA A 41 -41.31 -7.73 17.57
C ALA A 41 -41.32 -9.25 17.53
N VAL A 42 -41.39 -9.87 18.71
CA VAL A 42 -41.36 -11.32 18.89
C VAL A 42 -42.60 -11.78 19.64
N GLY A 43 -43.09 -12.98 19.34
CA GLY A 43 -44.28 -13.55 19.97
C GLY A 43 -44.79 -14.76 19.22
N ASP A 44 -45.59 -15.58 19.90
CA ASP A 44 -46.17 -16.81 19.34
C ASP A 44 -47.04 -16.51 18.11
N GLN A 45 -47.27 -17.52 17.25
CA GLN A 45 -48.17 -17.38 16.11
C GLN A 45 -49.55 -16.88 16.59
N SER A 46 -50.13 -15.91 15.86
CA SER A 46 -51.42 -15.29 16.20
C SER A 46 -51.48 -14.52 17.54
N SER A 47 -50.33 -14.17 18.15
CA SER A 47 -50.27 -13.30 19.35
C SER A 47 -50.63 -11.83 19.08
N GLY A 48 -50.80 -11.43 17.82
CA GLY A 48 -51.17 -10.06 17.43
C GLY A 48 -49.99 -9.13 17.13
N LYS A 49 -48.78 -9.66 16.89
CA LYS A 49 -47.56 -8.91 16.49
C LYS A 49 -47.83 -7.89 15.38
N SER A 50 -48.27 -8.37 14.22
CA SER A 50 -48.48 -7.53 13.03
C SER A 50 -49.55 -6.46 13.28
N SER A 51 -50.54 -6.70 14.15
CA SER A 51 -51.54 -5.71 14.56
C SER A 51 -50.98 -4.65 15.52
N VAL A 52 -50.06 -5.03 16.41
CA VAL A 52 -49.31 -4.07 17.25
C VAL A 52 -48.43 -3.21 16.37
N LEU A 53 -47.71 -3.81 15.43
CA LEU A 53 -46.86 -3.09 14.49
C LEU A 53 -47.66 -2.16 13.58
N GLU A 54 -48.80 -2.61 13.04
CA GLU A 54 -49.74 -1.79 12.27
C GLU A 54 -50.20 -0.57 13.08
N SER A 55 -50.42 -0.73 14.38
CA SER A 55 -50.85 0.38 15.25
C SER A 55 -49.72 1.39 15.54
N ILE A 56 -48.46 0.98 15.38
CA ILE A 56 -47.28 1.83 15.63
C ILE A 56 -46.78 2.48 14.33
N THR A 57 -46.66 1.71 13.25
CA THR A 57 -46.14 2.17 11.94
C THR A 57 -47.23 2.72 11.02
N GLY A 58 -48.50 2.46 11.36
CA GLY A 58 -49.64 2.78 10.51
C GLY A 58 -49.72 1.96 9.23
N PHE A 59 -48.82 0.99 9.01
CA PHE A 59 -48.75 0.15 7.82
C PHE A 59 -49.58 -1.13 7.99
N ALA A 60 -50.54 -1.35 7.11
CA ALA A 60 -51.43 -2.50 7.17
C ALA A 60 -50.73 -3.74 6.59
N PHE A 61 -50.45 -4.72 7.44
CA PHE A 61 -49.96 -6.02 7.00
C PHE A 61 -51.10 -6.85 6.37
N PRO A 62 -50.82 -7.68 5.34
CA PRO A 62 -51.82 -8.57 4.76
C PRO A 62 -52.42 -9.51 5.82
N ARG A 63 -53.75 -9.65 5.84
CA ARG A 63 -54.48 -10.55 6.75
C ARG A 63 -54.98 -11.76 5.97
N ALA A 64 -54.40 -12.92 6.21
CA ALA A 64 -54.90 -14.20 5.68
C ALA A 64 -55.16 -15.18 6.84
N PRO A 65 -56.18 -16.04 6.76
CA PRO A 65 -56.34 -17.15 7.70
C PRO A 65 -55.18 -18.14 7.50
N GLY A 66 -54.15 -18.07 8.37
CA GLY A 66 -52.95 -18.94 8.29
C GLY A 66 -51.65 -18.28 8.74
N LEU A 67 -50.52 -18.64 8.11
CA LEU A 67 -49.19 -18.06 8.34
C LEU A 67 -49.07 -16.65 7.72
N CYS A 68 -49.29 -15.60 8.52
CA CYS A 68 -49.23 -14.21 8.04
C CYS A 68 -47.80 -13.73 7.68
N THR A 69 -46.81 -14.01 8.54
CA THR A 69 -45.43 -13.52 8.38
C THR A 69 -44.49 -14.70 8.13
N ARG A 70 -43.94 -14.81 6.91
CA ARG A 70 -43.08 -15.94 6.45
C ARG A 70 -41.59 -15.60 6.30
N TYR A 71 -41.24 -14.34 6.48
CA TYR A 71 -39.86 -13.81 6.46
C TYR A 71 -39.80 -12.60 7.36
N ALA A 72 -38.58 -12.20 7.73
CA ALA A 72 -38.39 -10.96 8.47
C ALA A 72 -38.80 -9.76 7.59
N THR A 73 -39.67 -8.90 8.12
CA THR A 73 -40.10 -7.67 7.44
C THR A 73 -39.54 -6.47 8.19
N GLN A 74 -38.61 -5.76 7.57
CA GLN A 74 -38.03 -4.54 8.13
C GLN A 74 -38.80 -3.33 7.61
N ILE A 75 -39.55 -2.68 8.49
CA ILE A 75 -40.24 -1.43 8.21
C ILE A 75 -39.41 -0.27 8.76
N THR A 76 -38.95 0.59 7.87
CA THR A 76 -38.27 1.85 8.20
C THR A 76 -39.22 2.99 7.87
N CYS A 77 -39.72 3.68 8.90
CA CYS A 77 -40.36 4.98 8.70
C CYS A 77 -39.24 6.04 8.71
N ARG A 78 -39.22 6.95 7.73
CA ARG A 78 -38.27 8.08 7.67
C ARG A 78 -38.98 9.38 7.33
N ARG A 79 -38.43 10.50 7.79
CA ARG A 79 -38.97 11.82 7.46
C ARG A 79 -38.46 12.24 6.09
N ASP A 80 -39.36 12.62 5.20
CA ASP A 80 -39.02 13.02 3.83
C ASP A 80 -40.01 14.10 3.35
N ALA A 81 -39.60 14.91 2.36
CA ALA A 81 -40.46 15.93 1.78
C ALA A 81 -41.62 15.32 0.96
N VAL A 82 -41.39 14.12 0.42
CA VAL A 82 -42.34 13.39 -0.43
C VAL A 82 -42.87 12.19 0.34
N GLU A 83 -44.19 11.99 0.30
CA GLU A 83 -44.79 10.76 0.82
C GLU A 83 -44.67 9.62 -0.20
N GLY A 84 -44.16 8.47 0.23
CA GLY A 84 -43.96 7.31 -0.64
C GLY A 84 -43.61 6.05 0.12
N ILE A 85 -43.84 4.89 -0.51
CA ILE A 85 -43.48 3.58 0.05
C ILE A 85 -42.56 2.86 -0.93
N ASP A 86 -41.33 2.60 -0.53
CA ASP A 86 -40.37 1.83 -1.31
C ASP A 86 -40.20 0.44 -0.70
N ILE A 87 -40.29 -0.59 -1.54
CA ILE A 87 -40.19 -2.00 -1.14
C ILE A 87 -39.02 -2.63 -1.91
N SER A 88 -38.11 -3.26 -1.17
CA SER A 88 -36.93 -3.95 -1.71
C SER A 88 -36.61 -5.21 -0.90
N ILE A 89 -35.74 -6.07 -1.43
CA ILE A 89 -35.35 -7.32 -0.77
C ILE A 89 -33.86 -7.26 -0.39
N ILE A 90 -33.55 -7.57 0.87
CA ILE A 90 -32.18 -7.79 1.33
C ILE A 90 -31.93 -9.30 1.34
N PRO A 91 -31.04 -9.82 0.49
CA PRO A 91 -30.76 -11.25 0.42
C PRO A 91 -29.94 -11.72 1.63
N ARG A 92 -30.17 -12.97 2.06
CA ARG A 92 -29.36 -13.61 3.11
C ARG A 92 -27.88 -13.72 2.73
N SER A 93 -26.99 -13.63 3.72
CA SER A 93 -25.53 -13.52 3.54
C SER A 93 -24.85 -14.77 2.96
N ASP A 94 -25.46 -15.94 3.10
CA ASP A 94 -24.96 -17.23 2.60
C ASP A 94 -25.42 -17.57 1.17
N SER A 95 -26.05 -16.63 0.45
CA SER A 95 -26.57 -16.85 -0.91
C SER A 95 -25.51 -16.68 -2.01
N ASN A 96 -25.59 -17.53 -3.04
CA ASN A 96 -24.81 -17.41 -4.27
C ASN A 96 -24.97 -16.02 -4.93
N GLU A 97 -23.89 -15.55 -5.57
CA GLU A 97 -23.80 -14.22 -6.22
C GLU A 97 -24.98 -13.94 -7.17
N ALA A 98 -25.31 -14.90 -8.04
CA ALA A 98 -26.41 -14.77 -9.00
C ALA A 98 -27.79 -14.63 -8.36
N ARG A 99 -28.01 -15.22 -7.17
CA ARG A 99 -29.27 -15.08 -6.41
C ARG A 99 -29.31 -13.71 -5.72
N ARG A 100 -28.19 -13.25 -5.16
CA ARG A 100 -28.07 -11.90 -4.56
C ARG A 100 -28.36 -10.80 -5.57
N GLU A 101 -27.78 -10.89 -6.77
CA GLU A 101 -28.00 -9.92 -7.85
C GLU A 101 -29.50 -9.82 -8.20
N ARG A 102 -30.16 -10.97 -8.39
CA ARG A 102 -31.59 -11.05 -8.72
C ARG A 102 -32.48 -10.43 -7.65
N LEU A 103 -32.22 -10.74 -6.38
CA LEU A 103 -33.01 -10.23 -5.25
C LEU A 103 -32.78 -8.72 -5.04
N ARG A 104 -31.53 -8.23 -5.20
CA ARG A 104 -31.23 -6.78 -5.14
C ARG A 104 -31.89 -5.98 -6.26
N GLY A 105 -32.17 -6.63 -7.40
CA GLY A 105 -32.93 -6.05 -8.51
C GLY A 105 -34.43 -5.86 -8.22
N PHE A 106 -34.97 -6.49 -7.18
CA PHE A 106 -36.37 -6.31 -6.79
C PHE A 106 -36.57 -4.95 -6.09
N LYS A 107 -37.21 -4.01 -6.79
CA LYS A 107 -37.68 -2.73 -6.24
C LYS A 107 -39.08 -2.40 -6.72
N ARG A 108 -39.93 -1.93 -5.81
CA ARG A 108 -41.28 -1.42 -6.08
C ARG A 108 -41.49 -0.13 -5.30
N SER A 109 -42.05 0.88 -5.94
CA SER A 109 -42.42 2.14 -5.31
C SER A 109 -43.93 2.34 -5.47
N LEU A 110 -44.62 2.62 -4.36
CA LEU A 110 -46.08 2.72 -4.29
C LEU A 110 -46.51 4.09 -3.76
N GLY A 111 -47.69 4.54 -4.19
CA GLY A 111 -48.37 5.69 -3.61
C GLY A 111 -49.06 5.35 -2.27
N VAL A 112 -49.35 6.36 -1.45
CA VAL A 112 -49.89 6.21 -0.08
C VAL A 112 -51.28 5.55 -0.04
N ASP A 113 -52.03 5.60 -1.15
CA ASP A 113 -53.41 5.12 -1.28
C ASP A 113 -53.55 3.84 -2.12
N ASP A 114 -52.45 3.19 -2.53
CA ASP A 114 -52.52 2.03 -3.42
C ASP A 114 -53.00 0.75 -2.70
N LEU A 115 -54.19 0.28 -3.10
CA LEU A 115 -54.73 -1.07 -2.81
C LEU A 115 -53.87 -2.21 -3.37
N ALA A 116 -52.78 -1.90 -4.09
CA ALA A 116 -51.87 -2.86 -4.73
C ALA A 116 -50.89 -3.55 -3.76
N LEU A 117 -50.90 -3.20 -2.47
CA LEU A 117 -49.95 -3.73 -1.48
C LEU A 117 -49.97 -5.26 -1.41
N ALA A 118 -51.14 -5.88 -1.43
CA ALA A 118 -51.27 -7.34 -1.41
C ALA A 118 -50.61 -8.03 -2.63
N GLY A 119 -50.65 -7.38 -3.80
CA GLY A 119 -49.99 -7.85 -5.01
C GLY A 119 -48.46 -7.82 -4.90
N VAL A 120 -47.90 -6.76 -4.30
CA VAL A 120 -46.45 -6.64 -4.11
C VAL A 120 -45.91 -7.67 -3.12
N PHE A 121 -46.66 -8.01 -2.07
CA PHE A 121 -46.30 -9.11 -1.18
C PHE A 121 -46.30 -10.46 -1.91
N ALA A 122 -47.25 -10.70 -2.82
CA ALA A 122 -47.27 -11.91 -3.64
C ALA A 122 -46.06 -11.97 -4.59
N GLU A 123 -45.71 -10.86 -5.25
CA GLU A 123 -44.50 -10.77 -6.09
C GLU A 123 -43.22 -11.01 -5.29
N ALA A 124 -43.12 -10.44 -4.08
CA ALA A 124 -42.00 -10.65 -3.18
C ALA A 124 -41.88 -12.11 -2.74
N ASN A 125 -43.00 -12.78 -2.45
CA ASN A 125 -43.03 -14.21 -2.11
C ASN A 125 -42.47 -15.06 -3.26
N VAL A 126 -42.88 -14.78 -4.51
CA VAL A 126 -42.35 -15.46 -5.70
C VAL A 126 -40.85 -15.20 -5.86
N ALA A 127 -40.41 -13.95 -5.71
CA ALA A 127 -39.00 -13.59 -5.83
C ALA A 127 -38.12 -14.29 -4.78
N MET A 128 -38.63 -14.44 -3.54
CA MET A 128 -37.94 -15.13 -2.44
C MET A 128 -38.02 -16.67 -2.52
N GLY A 129 -38.83 -17.23 -3.43
CA GLY A 129 -39.01 -18.68 -3.57
C GLY A 129 -39.95 -19.29 -2.53
N ILE A 130 -40.96 -18.54 -2.09
CA ILE A 130 -41.93 -18.95 -1.07
C ILE A 130 -43.21 -19.46 -1.73
N ARG A 131 -43.77 -20.56 -1.22
CA ARG A 131 -45.04 -21.14 -1.73
C ARG A 131 -46.22 -20.16 -1.63
N VAL A 132 -46.85 -19.81 -2.76
CA VAL A 132 -47.90 -18.78 -2.82
C VAL A 132 -49.31 -19.33 -2.53
N SER A 133 -49.62 -20.57 -2.92
CA SER A 133 -50.93 -21.22 -2.74
C SER A 133 -50.81 -22.66 -2.21
N LEU A 134 -51.86 -23.14 -1.53
CA LEU A 134 -51.96 -24.50 -0.96
C LEU A 134 -52.40 -25.56 -1.97
N ASP A 135 -52.84 -25.16 -3.17
CA ASP A 135 -53.45 -26.02 -4.19
C ASP A 135 -52.57 -26.23 -5.44
N ASP A 136 -51.31 -25.77 -5.43
CA ASP A 136 -50.40 -25.93 -6.57
C ASP A 136 -49.67 -27.29 -6.51
N ASP A 137 -50.33 -28.34 -7.01
CA ASP A 137 -49.75 -29.65 -7.34
C ASP A 137 -48.89 -29.60 -8.63
N ASP A 138 -48.07 -28.56 -8.80
CA ASP A 138 -47.15 -28.46 -9.94
C ASP A 138 -45.84 -29.23 -9.65
N PRO A 139 -45.37 -30.16 -10.52
CA PRO A 139 -44.19 -30.99 -10.26
C PRO A 139 -42.86 -30.23 -10.09
N GLY A 140 -42.82 -28.93 -10.39
CA GLY A 140 -41.67 -28.03 -10.16
C GLY A 140 -41.62 -27.39 -8.77
N SER A 141 -42.63 -27.61 -7.92
CA SER A 141 -42.81 -26.95 -6.61
C SER A 141 -41.94 -27.49 -5.47
N SER A 142 -41.10 -28.52 -5.72
CA SER A 142 -40.28 -29.16 -4.68
C SER A 142 -39.17 -28.27 -4.10
N GLU A 143 -38.80 -27.18 -4.77
CA GLU A 143 -37.76 -26.24 -4.30
C GLU A 143 -38.30 -25.03 -3.52
N LEU A 144 -39.62 -24.85 -3.43
CA LEU A 144 -40.23 -23.70 -2.75
C LEU A 144 -40.32 -23.96 -1.23
N THR A 145 -39.79 -23.04 -0.43
CA THR A 145 -39.80 -23.13 1.04
C THR A 145 -41.03 -22.43 1.65
N THR A 146 -41.40 -22.80 2.87
CA THR A 146 -42.49 -22.14 3.61
C THR A 146 -42.02 -20.83 4.25
N PHE A 147 -40.75 -20.76 4.68
CA PHE A 147 -40.13 -19.57 5.26
C PHE A 147 -38.85 -19.20 4.52
N SER A 148 -38.49 -17.91 4.56
CA SER A 148 -37.20 -17.42 4.04
C SER A 148 -36.44 -16.65 5.11
N GLU A 149 -35.11 -16.75 5.08
CA GLU A 149 -34.19 -15.90 5.84
C GLU A 149 -33.90 -14.56 5.13
N ASP A 150 -34.37 -14.38 3.89
CA ASP A 150 -34.32 -13.10 3.18
C ASP A 150 -35.22 -12.07 3.88
N ILE A 151 -34.89 -10.78 3.77
CA ILE A 151 -35.60 -9.70 4.48
C ILE A 151 -36.37 -8.85 3.47
N LEU A 152 -37.65 -8.63 3.72
CA LEU A 152 -38.43 -7.62 2.99
C LEU A 152 -38.22 -6.25 3.66
N LYS A 153 -37.52 -5.34 2.98
CA LYS A 153 -37.32 -3.96 3.44
C LYS A 153 -38.40 -3.06 2.86
N ILE A 154 -39.17 -2.44 3.75
CA ILE A 154 -40.24 -1.50 3.43
C ILE A 154 -39.83 -0.15 4.02
N GLU A 155 -39.72 0.87 3.18
CA GLU A 155 -39.32 2.22 3.56
C GLU A 155 -40.48 3.18 3.33
N ILE A 156 -41.02 3.72 4.41
CA ILE A 156 -42.17 4.63 4.41
C ILE A 156 -41.64 6.04 4.63
N SER A 157 -41.76 6.87 3.61
CA SER A 157 -41.29 8.25 3.58
C SER A 157 -42.46 9.21 3.75
N GLY A 158 -42.26 10.32 4.47
CA GLY A 158 -43.26 11.39 4.56
C GLY A 158 -42.94 12.47 5.61
N PRO A 159 -43.55 13.66 5.52
CA PRO A 159 -43.18 14.81 6.36
C PRO A 159 -43.60 14.66 7.83
N THR A 160 -44.61 13.81 8.07
CA THR A 160 -45.17 13.47 9.39
C THR A 160 -44.57 12.21 10.00
N GLN A 161 -43.79 11.45 9.23
CA GLN A 161 -43.15 10.22 9.70
C GLN A 161 -42.03 10.53 10.69
N GLN A 162 -41.83 9.62 11.63
CA GLN A 162 -40.72 9.68 12.59
C GLN A 162 -39.76 8.51 12.33
N HIS A 163 -38.45 8.75 12.47
CA HIS A 163 -37.46 7.72 12.18
C HIS A 163 -37.59 6.54 13.14
N LEU A 164 -38.13 5.44 12.64
CA LEU A 164 -38.39 4.23 13.40
C LEU A 164 -38.13 3.03 12.49
N THR A 165 -37.15 2.20 12.87
CA THR A 165 -36.93 0.91 12.21
C THR A 165 -37.49 -0.20 13.09
N VAL A 166 -38.50 -0.90 12.58
CA VAL A 166 -39.11 -2.05 13.24
C VAL A 166 -38.97 -3.29 12.37
N ILE A 167 -38.63 -4.40 13.00
CA ILE A 167 -38.50 -5.70 12.35
C ILE A 167 -39.61 -6.60 12.89
N ASP A 168 -40.51 -7.02 12.00
CA ASP A 168 -41.46 -8.11 12.26
C ASP A 168 -40.76 -9.42 11.94
N VAL A 169 -40.61 -10.31 12.93
CA VAL A 169 -40.09 -11.66 12.72
C VAL A 169 -41.24 -12.68 12.76
N PRO A 170 -41.15 -13.78 11.98
CA PRO A 170 -42.14 -14.85 12.01
C PRO A 170 -42.46 -15.34 13.43
N GLY A 171 -43.75 -15.65 13.65
CA GLY A 171 -44.25 -16.07 14.95
C GLY A 171 -43.77 -17.46 15.33
N ILE A 172 -43.46 -17.66 16.61
CA ILE A 172 -43.01 -18.95 17.13
C ILE A 172 -44.21 -19.92 17.17
N PHE A 173 -44.04 -21.14 16.68
CA PHE A 173 -45.04 -22.21 16.72
C PHE A 173 -44.40 -23.52 17.21
N ARG A 174 -45.22 -24.42 17.77
CA ARG A 174 -44.76 -25.62 18.50
C ARG A 174 -45.06 -26.95 17.82
N THR A 175 -45.97 -26.93 16.85
CA THR A 175 -46.45 -28.12 16.16
C THR A 175 -46.48 -27.84 14.67
N ALA A 176 -45.92 -28.76 13.89
CA ALA A 176 -46.06 -28.77 12.45
C ALA A 176 -47.55 -28.85 12.07
N THR A 177 -47.97 -28.03 11.11
CA THR A 177 -49.32 -28.12 10.51
C THR A 177 -49.20 -29.00 9.29
N GLU A 178 -50.01 -30.07 9.21
CA GLU A 178 -50.00 -31.01 8.08
C GLU A 178 -50.10 -30.25 6.76
N ASN A 179 -49.19 -30.57 5.81
CA ASN A 179 -49.05 -29.94 4.49
C ASN A 179 -48.65 -28.45 4.46
N LEU A 180 -48.36 -27.81 5.61
CA LEU A 180 -47.97 -26.40 5.68
C LEU A 180 -46.58 -26.16 6.26
N THR A 181 -46.23 -26.79 7.38
CA THR A 181 -44.94 -26.57 8.08
C THR A 181 -44.30 -27.88 8.49
N THR A 182 -42.97 -27.89 8.59
CA THR A 182 -42.15 -29.04 9.01
C THR A 182 -41.51 -28.79 10.38
N GLU A 183 -40.95 -29.83 11.01
CA GLU A 183 -40.15 -29.69 12.23
C GLU A 183 -38.88 -28.83 12.00
N ASP A 184 -38.31 -28.88 10.79
CA ASP A 184 -37.16 -28.04 10.41
C ASP A 184 -37.54 -26.55 10.34
N ASP A 185 -38.78 -26.23 9.92
CA ASP A 185 -39.30 -24.86 9.92
C ASP A 185 -39.44 -24.28 11.34
N ILE A 186 -39.77 -25.12 12.34
CA ILE A 186 -39.82 -24.71 13.76
C ILE A 186 -38.44 -24.27 14.22
N LEU A 187 -37.41 -25.06 13.90
CA LEU A 187 -36.02 -24.74 14.24
C LEU A 187 -35.52 -23.50 13.49
N LEU A 188 -35.85 -23.36 12.21
CA LEU A 188 -35.50 -22.21 11.38
C LEU A 188 -36.06 -20.91 11.97
N VAL A 189 -37.36 -20.87 12.26
CA VAL A 189 -38.02 -19.68 12.85
C VAL A 189 -37.44 -19.35 14.22
N ARG A 190 -37.20 -20.36 15.07
CA ARG A 190 -36.58 -20.16 16.38
C ARG A 190 -35.17 -19.58 16.26
N ASN A 191 -34.36 -20.09 15.33
CA ASN A 191 -33.00 -19.62 15.10
C ASN A 191 -32.97 -18.20 14.52
N MET A 192 -33.87 -17.90 13.59
CA MET A 192 -34.05 -16.56 13.05
C MET A 192 -34.37 -15.55 14.16
N VAL A 193 -35.37 -15.85 15.02
CA VAL A 193 -35.70 -15.01 16.19
C VAL A 193 -34.48 -14.80 17.08
N LYS A 194 -33.75 -15.88 17.42
CA LYS A 194 -32.53 -15.82 18.25
C LYS A 194 -31.46 -14.88 17.66
N ARG A 195 -31.22 -14.93 16.33
CA ARG A 195 -30.24 -14.05 15.67
C ARG A 195 -30.61 -12.58 15.84
N TYR A 196 -31.88 -12.22 15.64
CA TYR A 196 -32.33 -10.83 15.79
C TYR A 196 -32.28 -10.33 17.24
N ILE A 197 -32.68 -11.16 18.22
CA ILE A 197 -32.68 -10.75 19.64
C ILE A 197 -31.29 -10.82 20.30
N ALA A 198 -30.32 -11.51 19.70
CA ALA A 198 -28.96 -11.64 20.24
C ALA A 198 -28.18 -10.31 20.22
N ASP A 199 -28.45 -9.43 19.25
CA ASP A 199 -27.80 -8.12 19.20
C ASP A 199 -28.20 -7.27 20.42
N LYS A 200 -27.19 -6.82 21.18
CA LYS A 200 -27.36 -6.01 22.39
C LYS A 200 -27.97 -4.64 22.11
N ARG A 201 -27.86 -4.14 20.87
CA ARG A 201 -28.41 -2.85 20.40
C ARG A 201 -29.90 -2.95 20.01
N THR A 202 -30.46 -4.17 19.99
CA THR A 202 -31.86 -4.43 19.64
C THR A 202 -32.78 -4.39 20.85
N VAL A 203 -33.88 -3.64 20.75
CA VAL A 203 -34.98 -3.62 21.72
C VAL A 203 -35.96 -4.73 21.37
N ILE A 204 -36.26 -5.60 22.34
CA ILE A 204 -37.15 -6.75 22.19
C ILE A 204 -38.56 -6.35 22.60
N LEU A 205 -39.51 -6.42 21.67
CA LEU A 205 -40.93 -6.23 21.92
C LEU A 205 -41.60 -7.60 22.05
N ALA A 206 -41.82 -8.05 23.29
CA ALA A 206 -42.41 -9.35 23.60
C ALA A 206 -43.95 -9.26 23.58
N VAL A 207 -44.58 -9.72 22.50
CA VAL A 207 -46.02 -9.64 22.27
C VAL A 207 -46.71 -10.91 22.75
N VAL A 208 -47.56 -10.77 23.76
CA VAL A 208 -48.26 -11.86 24.46
C VAL A 208 -49.76 -11.57 24.54
N PRO A 209 -50.66 -12.51 24.23
CA PRO A 209 -52.10 -12.28 24.36
C PRO A 209 -52.57 -12.39 25.82
N CYS A 210 -53.53 -11.54 26.22
CA CYS A 210 -54.06 -11.44 27.58
C CYS A 210 -54.84 -12.66 28.05
N ASN A 211 -55.33 -13.50 27.14
CA ASN A 211 -56.16 -14.66 27.44
C ASN A 211 -55.34 -15.95 27.67
N VAL A 212 -54.01 -15.88 27.67
CA VAL A 212 -53.12 -17.03 27.87
C VAL A 212 -52.22 -16.79 29.08
N ASP A 213 -51.88 -17.85 29.81
CA ASP A 213 -50.93 -17.76 30.92
C ASP A 213 -49.53 -17.40 30.43
N ILE A 214 -48.98 -16.32 30.99
CA ILE A 214 -47.68 -15.77 30.68
C ILE A 214 -46.53 -16.73 30.99
N THR A 215 -46.68 -17.62 31.96
CA THR A 215 -45.63 -18.59 32.35
C THR A 215 -45.33 -19.59 31.23
N THR A 216 -46.30 -19.83 30.36
CA THR A 216 -46.22 -20.80 29.25
C THR A 216 -45.70 -20.18 27.96
N GLN A 217 -45.41 -18.87 27.95
CA GLN A 217 -45.03 -18.13 26.75
C GLN A 217 -43.55 -18.26 26.43
N GLU A 218 -43.25 -18.82 25.27
CA GLU A 218 -41.87 -19.09 24.84
C GLU A 218 -41.09 -17.81 24.54
N VAL A 219 -41.76 -16.78 24.03
CA VAL A 219 -41.14 -15.48 23.74
C VAL A 219 -40.43 -14.87 24.95
N LEU A 220 -41.01 -14.99 26.16
CA LEU A 220 -40.40 -14.45 27.37
C LEU A 220 -39.22 -15.29 27.86
N LYS A 221 -39.24 -16.61 27.59
CA LYS A 221 -38.09 -17.48 27.85
C LYS A 221 -36.93 -17.12 26.94
N LEU A 222 -37.17 -17.00 25.64
CA LEU A 222 -36.15 -16.58 24.66
C LEU A 222 -35.60 -15.18 24.97
N ALA A 223 -36.46 -14.24 25.36
CA ALA A 223 -36.03 -12.91 25.77
C ALA A 223 -35.15 -12.97 27.04
N LYS A 224 -35.53 -13.79 28.04
CA LYS A 224 -34.76 -13.96 29.28
C LYS A 224 -33.40 -14.63 29.06
N ASP A 225 -33.29 -15.51 28.07
CA ASP A 225 -32.02 -16.16 27.70
C ASP A 225 -30.98 -15.13 27.19
N VAL A 226 -31.42 -14.04 26.54
CA VAL A 226 -30.56 -13.00 25.93
C VAL A 226 -30.57 -11.65 26.66
N ASP A 227 -31.52 -11.45 27.58
CA ASP A 227 -31.71 -10.26 28.42
C ASP A 227 -32.22 -10.67 29.82
N PRO A 228 -31.38 -11.30 30.66
CA PRO A 228 -31.79 -11.84 31.97
C PRO A 228 -32.32 -10.76 32.93
N ASP A 229 -31.80 -9.54 32.82
CA ASP A 229 -32.15 -8.38 33.64
C ASP A 229 -33.35 -7.58 33.09
N GLY A 230 -33.87 -7.96 31.92
CA GLY A 230 -35.00 -7.29 31.26
C GLY A 230 -34.72 -5.82 30.90
N LEU A 231 -33.46 -5.46 30.61
CA LEU A 231 -33.02 -4.08 30.35
C LEU A 231 -33.53 -3.53 29.02
N ARG A 232 -33.73 -4.40 28.04
CA ARG A 232 -34.11 -4.06 26.66
C ARG A 232 -35.33 -4.85 26.17
N THR A 233 -36.02 -5.56 27.07
CA THR A 233 -37.25 -6.32 26.81
C THR A 233 -38.49 -5.57 27.33
N LEU A 234 -39.39 -5.20 26.42
CA LEU A 234 -40.67 -4.56 26.71
C LEU A 234 -41.82 -5.52 26.42
N GLY A 235 -42.70 -5.72 27.39
CA GLY A 235 -43.86 -6.61 27.22
C GLY A 235 -45.06 -5.86 26.63
N VAL A 236 -45.72 -6.46 25.64
CA VAL A 236 -46.96 -5.95 25.06
C VAL A 236 -48.04 -7.01 25.19
N LEU A 237 -49.09 -6.68 25.93
CA LEU A 237 -50.25 -7.51 26.19
C LEU A 237 -51.36 -7.16 25.20
N THR A 238 -51.76 -8.11 24.36
CA THR A 238 -52.74 -7.92 23.28
C THR A 238 -54.03 -8.66 23.55
N LYS A 239 -55.07 -8.44 22.73
CA LYS A 239 -56.39 -9.09 22.87
C LYS A 239 -57.01 -9.00 24.28
N PRO A 240 -57.01 -7.82 24.94
CA PRO A 240 -57.59 -7.67 26.28
C PRO A 240 -59.11 -7.89 26.32
N ASP A 241 -59.76 -7.81 25.17
CA ASP A 241 -61.18 -8.09 24.91
C ASP A 241 -61.54 -9.59 25.05
N LEU A 242 -60.61 -10.49 24.71
CA LEU A 242 -60.82 -11.94 24.84
C LEU A 242 -60.59 -12.46 26.27
N ALA A 243 -60.01 -11.65 27.15
CA ALA A 243 -59.87 -11.97 28.56
C ALA A 243 -61.19 -11.63 29.30
N THR A 244 -62.19 -12.51 29.18
CA THR A 244 -63.53 -12.30 29.74
C THR A 244 -63.61 -12.54 31.25
N GLU A 245 -62.77 -13.43 31.78
CA GLU A 245 -62.72 -13.77 33.21
C GLU A 245 -62.06 -12.67 34.05
N ARG A 246 -62.71 -12.30 35.15
CA ARG A 246 -62.24 -11.24 36.06
C ARG A 246 -60.92 -11.58 36.74
N ALA A 247 -60.66 -12.87 36.97
CA ALA A 247 -59.38 -13.37 37.49
C ALA A 247 -58.23 -13.09 36.51
N THR A 248 -58.41 -13.43 35.23
CA THR A 248 -57.45 -13.18 34.14
C THR A 248 -57.20 -11.69 33.94
N GLN A 249 -58.26 -10.87 33.93
CA GLN A 249 -58.11 -9.41 33.84
C GLN A 249 -57.34 -8.82 35.03
N ASN A 250 -57.57 -9.32 36.26
CA ASN A 250 -56.83 -8.89 37.45
C ASN A 250 -55.36 -9.33 37.40
N ALA A 251 -55.07 -10.53 36.91
CA ALA A 251 -53.71 -11.01 36.70
C ALA A 251 -52.93 -10.12 35.72
N VAL A 252 -53.56 -9.75 34.59
CA VAL A 252 -53.01 -8.77 33.64
C VAL A 252 -52.77 -7.42 34.32
N CYS A 253 -53.69 -6.96 35.17
CA CYS A 253 -53.49 -5.71 35.91
C CYS A 253 -52.30 -5.76 36.87
N ASP A 254 -52.06 -6.90 37.51
CA ASP A 254 -50.94 -7.09 38.42
C ASP A 254 -49.59 -7.21 37.68
N LEU A 255 -49.59 -7.76 36.47
CA LEU A 255 -48.45 -7.74 35.53
C LEU A 255 -48.06 -6.31 35.13
N VAL A 256 -49.03 -5.47 34.74
CA VAL A 256 -48.79 -4.07 34.36
C VAL A 256 -48.22 -3.25 35.52
N ARG A 257 -48.69 -3.53 36.74
CA ARG A 257 -48.18 -2.93 38.00
C ARG A 257 -46.82 -3.47 38.41
N GLY A 258 -46.31 -4.52 37.76
CA GLY A 258 -45.01 -5.13 38.06
C GLY A 258 -44.99 -5.99 39.32
N LYS A 259 -46.15 -6.50 39.78
CA LYS A 259 -46.20 -7.41 40.94
C LYS A 259 -45.73 -8.83 40.62
N VAL A 260 -45.87 -9.25 39.36
CA VAL A 260 -45.55 -10.60 38.86
C VAL A 260 -44.79 -10.48 37.54
N HIS A 261 -43.75 -11.32 37.33
CA HIS A 261 -42.91 -11.34 36.12
C HIS A 261 -42.38 -9.97 35.66
N ALA A 262 -41.92 -9.15 36.60
CA ALA A 262 -41.52 -7.75 36.34
C ALA A 262 -40.40 -7.62 35.29
N LEU A 263 -40.66 -6.84 34.24
CA LEU A 263 -39.67 -6.33 33.29
C LEU A 263 -39.29 -4.89 33.68
N ARG A 264 -38.02 -4.49 33.52
CA ARG A 264 -37.61 -3.09 33.81
C ARG A 264 -38.35 -2.08 32.95
N LEU A 265 -38.63 -2.43 31.69
CA LEU A 265 -39.40 -1.59 30.76
C LEU A 265 -40.91 -1.70 30.95
N GLY A 266 -41.37 -2.72 31.70
CA GLY A 266 -42.76 -2.95 32.03
C GLY A 266 -43.59 -3.63 30.94
N TYR A 267 -44.89 -3.76 31.24
CA TYR A 267 -45.90 -4.29 30.32
C TYR A 267 -46.88 -3.20 29.91
N TYR A 268 -47.20 -3.16 28.62
CA TYR A 268 -48.22 -2.28 28.03
C TYR A 268 -49.40 -3.10 27.56
N VAL A 269 -50.62 -2.59 27.67
CA VAL A 269 -51.82 -3.28 27.17
C VAL A 269 -52.36 -2.52 25.97
N VAL A 270 -52.56 -3.22 24.85
CA VAL A 270 -53.05 -2.62 23.59
C VAL A 270 -54.28 -3.38 23.12
N LYS A 271 -55.32 -2.66 22.73
CA LYS A 271 -56.50 -3.23 22.08
C LYS A 271 -56.38 -3.06 20.58
N ASN A 272 -56.19 -4.17 19.89
CA ASN A 272 -56.16 -4.22 18.43
C ASN A 272 -57.58 -4.47 17.88
N ARG A 273 -57.79 -4.28 16.56
CA ARG A 273 -59.03 -4.67 15.87
C ARG A 273 -59.24 -6.19 15.96
N GLY A 274 -60.46 -6.61 16.25
CA GLY A 274 -60.87 -8.02 16.27
C GLY A 274 -61.00 -8.62 14.86
N SER A 275 -61.11 -9.95 14.77
CA SER A 275 -61.45 -10.65 13.52
C SER A 275 -62.85 -10.33 13.02
N ASP A 276 -63.74 -9.93 13.94
CA ASP A 276 -65.16 -9.74 13.69
C ASP A 276 -65.53 -8.25 13.48
N ASP A 277 -64.54 -7.36 13.60
CA ASP A 277 -64.67 -5.95 13.25
C ASP A 277 -64.70 -5.81 11.71
N THR A 278 -65.81 -6.19 11.07
CA THR A 278 -66.03 -5.93 9.64
C THR A 278 -66.07 -4.41 9.40
N ASP A 279 -65.59 -3.94 8.25
CA ASP A 279 -65.62 -2.52 7.87
C ASP A 279 -67.06 -1.96 7.62
N ASN A 280 -68.09 -2.71 8.01
CA ASN A 280 -69.50 -2.34 7.91
C ASN A 280 -70.05 -1.85 9.26
N ASP A 281 -69.69 -0.63 9.62
CA ASP A 281 -70.56 0.21 10.46
C ASP A 281 -71.05 1.35 9.57
N ASP A 282 -72.07 1.04 8.77
CA ASP A 282 -72.98 2.02 8.19
C ASP A 282 -73.73 2.65 9.38
N ASP A 283 -73.36 3.87 9.76
CA ASP A 283 -73.96 4.58 10.89
C ASP A 283 -75.40 4.94 10.53
N GLY A 284 -76.32 4.05 10.91
CA GLY A 284 -77.75 4.31 10.97
C GLY A 284 -78.04 5.39 12.00
N GLY A 285 -78.29 6.61 11.52
CA GLY A 285 -78.71 7.73 12.36
C GLY A 285 -79.24 8.93 11.57
N GLY A 286 -80.52 8.88 11.18
CA GLY A 286 -81.34 10.04 10.82
C GLY A 286 -81.34 10.42 9.34
N GLY A 287 -82.38 9.99 8.62
CA GLY A 287 -82.64 10.45 7.26
C GLY A 287 -83.07 11.92 7.26
N ASP A 288 -82.38 12.71 6.46
CA ASP A 288 -82.93 13.91 5.82
C ASP A 288 -82.86 13.71 4.30
N GLU A 289 -83.99 13.97 3.66
CA GLU A 289 -84.22 13.88 2.22
C GLU A 289 -83.40 14.94 1.49
N ASP A 290 -82.18 14.61 1.05
CA ASP A 290 -81.59 15.21 -0.15
C ASP A 290 -80.42 14.38 -0.66
N GLY A 291 -80.63 13.73 -1.81
CA GLY A 291 -79.72 12.79 -2.45
C GLY A 291 -78.40 13.42 -2.91
N LYS A 292 -77.43 13.55 -2.00
CA LYS A 292 -76.04 13.90 -2.32
C LYS A 292 -75.07 12.96 -1.62
N LYS A 293 -74.65 11.90 -2.32
CA LYS A 293 -73.52 11.04 -1.93
C LYS A 293 -72.27 11.91 -1.73
N LYS A 294 -71.89 12.19 -0.48
CA LYS A 294 -70.55 12.68 -0.14
C LYS A 294 -69.58 11.50 -0.28
N GLY A 295 -68.64 11.59 -1.22
CA GLY A 295 -67.54 10.63 -1.33
C GLY A 295 -66.71 10.62 -0.05
N SER A 296 -66.65 9.48 0.61
CA SER A 296 -65.82 9.26 1.80
C SER A 296 -64.38 8.98 1.38
N SER A 297 -63.57 10.04 1.25
CA SER A 297 -62.12 9.89 1.31
C SER A 297 -61.72 9.66 2.77
N SER A 298 -61.75 8.41 3.24
CA SER A 298 -61.28 8.07 4.59
C SER A 298 -59.75 8.06 4.63
N SER A 299 -59.12 9.21 4.88
CA SER A 299 -57.68 9.31 5.06
C SER A 299 -57.18 8.31 6.13
N ARG A 300 -56.00 7.69 5.92
CA ARG A 300 -55.32 6.76 6.85
C ARG A 300 -55.30 7.26 8.30
N GLU A 301 -55.22 8.58 8.47
CA GLU A 301 -55.26 9.27 9.75
C GLU A 301 -56.65 9.23 10.43
N ALA A 302 -57.75 9.26 9.67
CA ALA A 302 -59.11 9.13 10.19
C ALA A 302 -59.38 7.71 10.73
N VAL A 303 -58.85 6.69 10.06
CA VAL A 303 -58.92 5.28 10.51
C VAL A 303 -58.14 5.07 11.80
N LEU A 304 -56.91 5.60 11.89
CA LEU A 304 -56.10 5.56 13.10
C LEU A 304 -56.76 6.32 14.27
N ARG A 305 -57.37 7.48 14.00
CA ARG A 305 -58.14 8.25 15.01
C ARG A 305 -59.37 7.49 15.51
N LYS A 306 -60.16 6.84 14.63
CA LYS A 306 -61.30 6.00 15.03
C LYS A 306 -60.86 4.84 15.94
N ARG A 307 -59.75 4.18 15.59
CA ARG A 307 -59.15 3.11 16.40
C ARG A 307 -58.75 3.60 17.79
N HIS A 308 -58.03 4.72 17.85
CA HIS A 308 -57.58 5.30 19.11
C HIS A 308 -58.76 5.67 20.03
N ASN A 309 -59.84 6.20 19.47
CA ASN A 309 -61.04 6.54 20.23
C ASN A 309 -61.76 5.29 20.79
N SER A 310 -61.89 4.22 19.99
CA SER A 310 -62.48 2.94 20.45
C SER A 310 -61.64 2.28 21.54
N GLU A 311 -60.31 2.30 21.39
CA GLU A 311 -59.37 1.79 22.39
C GLU A 311 -59.48 2.57 23.72
N LYS A 312 -59.53 3.90 23.64
CA LYS A 312 -59.68 4.77 24.81
C LYS A 312 -61.02 4.55 25.52
N ALA A 313 -62.10 4.32 24.76
CA ALA A 313 -63.41 3.99 25.31
C ALA A 313 -63.39 2.65 26.06
N PHE A 314 -62.77 1.61 25.49
CA PHE A 314 -62.61 0.31 26.14
C PHE A 314 -61.84 0.39 27.47
N PHE A 315 -60.71 1.10 27.48
CA PHE A 315 -59.90 1.29 28.69
C PHE A 315 -60.53 2.27 29.71
N SER A 316 -61.74 2.79 29.48
CA SER A 316 -62.53 3.50 30.51
C SER A 316 -63.27 2.55 31.45
N GLY A 317 -63.52 1.32 31.02
CA GLY A 317 -64.21 0.31 31.81
C GLY A 317 -63.32 -0.26 32.92
N ALA A 318 -63.95 -0.74 33.99
CA ALA A 318 -63.27 -1.60 34.96
C ALA A 318 -62.95 -2.97 34.32
N PRO A 319 -61.82 -3.62 34.64
CA PRO A 319 -60.80 -3.23 35.64
C PRO A 319 -59.69 -2.32 35.09
N TRP A 320 -59.66 -2.07 33.78
CA TRP A 320 -58.60 -1.31 33.10
C TRP A 320 -58.50 0.15 33.54
N SER A 321 -59.63 0.78 33.89
CA SER A 321 -59.67 2.15 34.40
C SER A 321 -58.74 2.39 35.59
N ALA A 322 -58.51 1.36 36.41
CA ALA A 322 -57.60 1.40 37.56
C ALA A 322 -56.12 1.56 37.15
N LEU A 323 -55.75 1.26 35.90
CA LEU A 323 -54.38 1.37 35.38
C LEU A 323 -54.14 2.68 34.61
N ARG A 324 -55.15 3.54 34.43
CA ARG A 324 -55.01 4.80 33.65
C ARG A 324 -53.87 5.70 34.13
N HIS A 325 -53.60 5.74 35.43
CA HIS A 325 -52.53 6.53 36.02
C HIS A 325 -51.11 6.05 35.65
N THR A 326 -50.97 4.84 35.12
CA THR A 326 -49.67 4.25 34.76
C THR A 326 -49.16 4.71 33.38
N ASN A 327 -50.02 5.29 32.54
CA ASN A 327 -49.75 5.57 31.11
C ASN A 327 -49.32 4.35 30.28
N ARG A 328 -49.59 3.12 30.75
CA ARG A 328 -49.23 1.86 30.07
C ARG A 328 -50.38 1.23 29.28
N LEU A 329 -51.47 1.96 29.10
CA LEU A 329 -52.64 1.53 28.34
C LEU A 329 -52.68 2.24 26.99
N GLY A 330 -52.96 1.47 25.95
CA GLY A 330 -53.21 1.96 24.62
C GLY A 330 -51.98 2.05 23.72
N SER A 331 -52.24 1.96 22.42
CA SER A 331 -51.28 2.09 21.31
C SER A 331 -50.46 3.38 21.37
N GLN A 332 -51.07 4.52 21.73
CA GLN A 332 -50.38 5.82 21.83
C GLN A 332 -49.37 5.86 23.00
N GLY A 333 -49.73 5.24 24.14
CA GLY A 333 -48.84 5.12 25.30
C GLY A 333 -47.62 4.25 24.97
N LEU A 334 -47.86 3.13 24.28
CA LEU A 334 -46.80 2.25 23.77
C LEU A 334 -45.89 2.98 22.77
N SER A 335 -46.44 3.64 21.75
CA SER A 335 -45.66 4.37 20.75
C SER A 335 -44.76 5.44 21.38
N SER A 336 -45.31 6.20 22.33
CA SER A 336 -44.55 7.24 23.05
C SER A 336 -43.41 6.63 23.89
N ALA A 337 -43.66 5.50 24.55
CA ALA A 337 -42.66 4.80 25.33
C ALA A 337 -41.53 4.22 24.46
N LEU A 338 -41.88 3.62 23.32
CA LEU A 338 -40.90 3.08 22.37
C LEU A 338 -40.01 4.17 21.78
N GLN A 339 -40.56 5.35 21.49
CA GLN A 339 -39.78 6.50 21.01
C GLN A 339 -38.76 6.97 22.06
N ILE A 340 -39.18 7.12 23.31
CA ILE A 340 -38.28 7.52 24.41
C ILE A 340 -37.17 6.48 24.59
N LEU A 341 -37.53 5.20 24.49
CA LEU A 341 -36.61 4.10 24.69
C LEU A 341 -35.59 3.99 23.56
N LEU A 342 -36.04 4.04 22.30
CA LEU A 342 -35.15 4.02 21.14
C LEU A 342 -34.17 5.20 21.19
N ARG A 343 -34.63 6.39 21.59
CA ARG A 343 -33.76 7.56 21.82
C ARG A 343 -32.73 7.31 22.91
N ALA A 344 -33.13 6.73 24.05
CA ALA A 344 -32.23 6.45 25.16
C ALA A 344 -31.16 5.41 24.79
N VAL A 345 -31.55 4.34 24.08
CA VAL A 345 -30.63 3.31 23.57
C VAL A 345 -29.68 3.92 22.54
N THR A 346 -30.20 4.70 21.59
CA THR A 346 -29.39 5.41 20.60
C THR A 346 -28.35 6.31 21.26
N LYS A 347 -28.76 7.13 22.24
CA LYS A 347 -27.86 8.03 22.95
C LYS A 347 -26.77 7.30 23.73
N LYS A 348 -27.11 6.17 24.36
CA LYS A 348 -26.16 5.33 25.08
C LYS A 348 -25.16 4.66 24.15
N GLU A 349 -25.61 4.21 22.99
CA GLU A 349 -24.81 3.47 22.01
C GLU A 349 -23.99 4.38 21.08
N PHE A 350 -24.23 5.69 21.02
CA PHE A 350 -23.43 6.62 20.20
C PHE A 350 -21.92 6.52 20.46
N LYS A 351 -21.50 6.25 21.71
CA LYS A 351 -20.07 6.05 22.03
C LYS A 351 -19.50 4.83 21.31
N ASN A 352 -20.26 3.74 21.26
CA ASN A 352 -19.85 2.50 20.60
C ASN A 352 -19.89 2.68 19.07
N VAL A 353 -20.94 3.32 18.53
CA VAL A 353 -21.03 3.68 17.10
C VAL A 353 -19.87 4.58 16.67
N THR A 354 -19.45 5.52 17.51
CA THR A 354 -18.29 6.37 17.24
C THR A 354 -17.01 5.54 17.18
N ALA A 355 -16.82 4.61 18.13
CA ALA A 355 -15.65 3.73 18.15
C ALA A 355 -15.60 2.83 16.90
N ASP A 356 -16.74 2.24 16.51
CA ASP A 356 -16.86 1.40 15.30
C ASP A 356 -16.51 2.21 14.03
N LEU A 357 -17.01 3.45 13.92
CA LEU A 357 -16.70 4.35 12.79
C LEU A 357 -15.24 4.79 12.78
N GLU A 358 -14.64 5.06 13.94
CA GLU A 358 -13.22 5.42 14.07
C GLU A 358 -12.30 4.24 13.75
N GLU A 359 -12.69 3.01 14.10
CA GLU A 359 -11.99 1.80 13.69
C GLU A 359 -12.08 1.58 12.18
N HIS A 360 -13.27 1.70 11.59
CA HIS A 360 -13.43 1.62 10.13
C HIS A 360 -12.63 2.70 9.40
N LEU A 361 -12.66 3.95 9.89
CA LEU A 361 -11.86 5.04 9.33
C LEU A 361 -10.35 4.74 9.41
N ARG A 362 -9.87 4.22 10.55
CA ARG A 362 -8.46 3.84 10.70
C ARG A 362 -8.06 2.74 9.73
N ALA A 363 -8.87 1.68 9.59
CA ALA A 363 -8.60 0.59 8.67
C ALA A 363 -8.50 1.07 7.22
N ARG A 364 -9.46 1.87 6.74
CA ARG A 364 -9.45 2.40 5.37
C ARG A 364 -8.36 3.43 5.12
N SER A 365 -8.03 4.24 6.13
CA SER A 365 -6.91 5.18 6.01
C SER A 365 -5.57 4.44 5.92
N ALA A 366 -5.38 3.37 6.70
CA ALA A 366 -4.17 2.55 6.63
C ALA A 366 -4.04 1.82 5.28
N GLU A 367 -5.16 1.35 4.71
CA GLU A 367 -5.19 0.75 3.37
C GLU A 367 -4.78 1.78 2.30
N LEU A 368 -5.30 3.02 2.39
CA LEU A 368 -4.93 4.11 1.49
C LEU A 368 -3.45 4.53 1.65
N GLU A 369 -2.92 4.57 2.87
CA GLU A 369 -1.49 4.84 3.13
C GLU A 369 -0.59 3.77 2.53
N LEU A 370 -1.01 2.51 2.56
CA LEU A 370 -0.26 1.38 1.98
C LEU A 370 -0.21 1.44 0.45
N MET A 371 -1.19 2.08 -0.20
CA MET A 371 -1.16 2.37 -1.65
C MET A 371 -0.15 3.47 -2.02
N GLY A 372 0.49 4.13 -1.06
CA GLY A 372 1.42 5.22 -1.31
C GLY A 372 0.75 6.48 -1.85
N ASP A 373 1.56 7.42 -2.35
CA ASP A 373 1.05 8.69 -2.87
C ASP A 373 0.24 8.50 -4.16
N ALA A 374 -0.84 9.28 -4.28
CA ALA A 374 -1.63 9.34 -5.50
C ALA A 374 -0.80 9.86 -6.67
N ARG A 375 -0.98 9.26 -7.85
CA ARG A 375 -0.32 9.66 -9.12
C ARG A 375 -1.34 9.74 -10.28
N ASN A 376 -2.51 10.29 -9.99
CA ASN A 376 -3.67 10.33 -10.89
C ASN A 376 -3.60 11.42 -11.96
N ASP A 377 -2.76 12.44 -11.72
CA ASP A 377 -2.56 13.58 -12.60
C ASP A 377 -1.07 13.89 -12.77
N ALA A 378 -0.75 14.61 -13.85
CA ALA A 378 0.63 14.97 -14.20
C ALA A 378 1.35 15.77 -13.11
N GLY A 379 0.62 16.57 -12.31
CA GLY A 379 1.20 17.30 -11.19
C GLY A 379 1.63 16.38 -10.05
N GLN A 380 0.80 15.39 -9.73
CA GLN A 380 1.08 14.34 -8.75
C GLN A 380 2.23 13.43 -9.20
N GLN A 381 2.20 12.95 -10.44
CA GLN A 381 3.25 12.14 -11.05
C GLN A 381 4.60 12.86 -11.03
N ARG A 382 4.62 14.14 -11.41
CA ARG A 382 5.83 14.97 -11.39
C ARG A 382 6.37 15.17 -9.97
N ARG A 383 5.50 15.35 -8.96
CA ARG A 383 5.93 15.42 -7.55
C ARG A 383 6.53 14.11 -7.07
N TYR A 384 5.93 12.98 -7.43
CA TYR A 384 6.42 11.65 -7.08
C TYR A 384 7.83 11.43 -7.65
N LEU A 385 7.99 11.53 -8.98
CA LEU A 385 9.30 11.40 -9.63
C LEU A 385 10.30 12.46 -9.16
N GLY A 386 9.82 13.67 -8.82
CA GLY A 386 10.63 14.73 -8.25
C GLY A 386 11.23 14.34 -6.90
N ARG A 387 10.47 13.65 -6.05
CA ARG A 387 10.98 13.10 -4.78
C ARG A 387 12.00 12.00 -5.04
N VAL A 388 11.68 11.03 -5.89
CA VAL A 388 12.59 9.92 -6.23
C VAL A 388 13.91 10.45 -6.78
N SER A 389 13.88 11.44 -7.68
CA SER A 389 15.08 12.06 -8.24
C SER A 389 15.90 12.83 -7.20
N ASN A 390 15.26 13.54 -6.27
CA ASN A 390 15.96 14.24 -5.19
C ASN A 390 16.64 13.26 -4.23
N GLU A 391 15.95 12.18 -3.87
CA GLU A 391 16.51 11.13 -3.00
C GLU A 391 17.68 10.43 -3.69
N PHE A 392 17.51 10.04 -4.96
CA PHE A 392 18.58 9.49 -5.79
C PHE A 392 19.81 10.42 -5.82
N GLN A 393 19.64 11.70 -6.17
CA GLN A 393 20.75 12.66 -6.24
C GLN A 393 21.42 12.87 -4.88
N THR A 394 20.65 12.92 -3.80
CA THR A 394 21.18 13.05 -2.44
C THR A 394 22.07 11.85 -2.09
N MET A 395 21.58 10.63 -2.34
CA MET A 395 22.30 9.41 -2.01
C MET A 395 23.51 9.19 -2.94
N ALA A 396 23.37 9.46 -4.24
CA ALA A 396 24.47 9.43 -5.20
C ALA A 396 25.58 10.43 -4.80
N SER A 397 25.22 11.64 -4.36
CA SER A 397 26.18 12.62 -3.84
C SER A 397 26.88 12.14 -2.57
N CYS A 398 26.15 11.54 -1.63
CA CYS A 398 26.76 10.94 -0.43
C CYS A 398 27.75 9.83 -0.79
N ALA A 399 27.40 8.94 -1.73
CA ALA A 399 28.28 7.88 -2.20
C ALA A 399 29.54 8.43 -2.88
N ARG A 400 29.41 9.47 -3.71
CA ARG A 400 30.52 10.22 -4.34
C ARG A 400 31.47 10.88 -3.34
N GLN A 401 30.94 11.34 -2.21
CA GLN A 401 31.73 12.05 -1.19
C GLN A 401 32.22 11.12 -0.08
N SER A 402 32.05 9.79 -0.24
CA SER A 402 32.37 8.79 0.79
C SER A 402 31.65 9.00 2.13
N GLN A 403 30.44 9.56 2.10
CA GLN A 403 29.62 9.83 3.29
C GLN A 403 28.65 8.68 3.56
N TYR A 404 29.13 7.63 4.23
CA TYR A 404 28.39 6.37 4.44
C TYR A 404 27.66 6.26 5.78
N ALA A 405 27.28 7.38 6.39
CA ALA A 405 26.64 7.39 7.71
C ALA A 405 25.20 6.85 7.72
N ARG A 406 24.55 6.71 6.55
CA ARG A 406 23.16 6.28 6.42
C ARG A 406 23.06 4.74 6.39
N PRO A 407 21.97 4.14 6.93
CA PRO A 407 21.78 2.69 6.95
C PRO A 407 21.89 2.01 5.59
N LEU A 408 21.46 2.68 4.52
CA LEU A 408 21.55 2.19 3.14
C LEU A 408 22.98 1.74 2.75
N PHE A 409 24.01 2.43 3.24
CA PHE A 409 25.42 2.12 2.94
C PHE A 409 26.02 1.02 3.83
N SER A 410 25.18 0.29 4.55
CA SER A 410 25.56 -0.98 5.19
C SER A 410 25.87 -2.05 4.13
N HIS A 411 25.17 -2.02 2.99
CA HIS A 411 25.49 -2.84 1.83
C HIS A 411 26.74 -2.31 1.13
N TRP A 412 27.74 -3.18 0.97
CA TRP A 412 29.01 -2.84 0.32
C TRP A 412 28.82 -2.36 -1.12
N ASP A 413 27.84 -2.93 -1.82
CA ASP A 413 27.61 -2.68 -3.25
C ASP A 413 27.21 -1.22 -3.52
N LEU A 414 26.60 -0.55 -2.53
CA LEU A 414 26.24 0.88 -2.59
C LEU A 414 27.39 1.83 -2.18
N ARG A 415 28.58 1.31 -1.82
CA ARG A 415 29.77 2.11 -1.51
C ARG A 415 30.58 2.42 -2.78
N LEU A 416 29.95 3.15 -3.70
CA LEU A 416 30.47 3.43 -5.04
C LEU A 416 31.95 3.85 -5.06
N VAL A 417 32.32 4.91 -4.36
CA VAL A 417 33.69 5.44 -4.43
C VAL A 417 34.71 4.48 -3.86
N THR A 418 34.34 3.69 -2.86
CA THR A 418 35.24 2.69 -2.29
C THR A 418 35.54 1.59 -3.31
N ARG A 419 34.52 1.14 -4.06
CA ARG A 419 34.69 0.15 -5.14
C ARG A 419 35.49 0.72 -6.30
N VAL A 420 35.23 1.97 -6.68
CA VAL A 420 36.00 2.68 -7.71
C VAL A 420 37.46 2.82 -7.32
N VAL A 421 37.78 3.31 -6.10
CA VAL A 421 39.16 3.48 -5.65
C VAL A 421 39.94 2.16 -5.71
N ARG A 422 39.34 1.05 -5.26
CA ARG A 422 39.94 -0.28 -5.38
C ARG A 422 40.27 -0.65 -6.83
N LEU A 423 39.33 -0.40 -7.75
CA LEU A 423 39.54 -0.64 -9.18
C LEU A 423 40.67 0.23 -9.74
N LEU A 424 40.83 1.47 -9.27
CA LEU A 424 41.93 2.35 -9.68
C LEU A 424 43.28 1.86 -9.15
N GLU A 425 43.35 1.39 -7.90
CA GLU A 425 44.56 0.81 -7.31
C GLU A 425 45.01 -0.44 -8.07
N ASP A 426 44.08 -1.34 -8.40
CA ASP A 426 44.35 -2.53 -9.20
C ASP A 426 44.86 -2.18 -10.61
N PHE A 427 44.34 -1.09 -11.20
CA PHE A 427 44.75 -0.62 -12.51
C PHE A 427 46.14 0.02 -12.51
N ASP A 428 46.45 0.87 -11.53
CA ASP A 428 47.79 1.44 -11.36
C ASP A 428 48.83 0.33 -11.17
N ASP A 429 48.54 -0.65 -10.31
CA ASP A 429 49.45 -1.76 -10.08
C ASP A 429 49.65 -2.61 -11.35
N ALA A 430 48.58 -2.92 -12.09
CA ALA A 430 48.67 -3.64 -13.35
C ALA A 430 49.47 -2.89 -14.43
N MET A 431 49.26 -1.57 -14.55
CA MET A 431 50.03 -0.71 -15.47
C MET A 431 51.49 -0.62 -15.08
N ARG A 432 51.78 -0.56 -13.77
CA ARG A 432 53.13 -0.45 -13.22
C ARG A 432 53.94 -1.72 -13.41
N THR A 433 53.36 -2.87 -13.10
CA THR A 433 54.06 -4.17 -13.04
C THR A 433 54.04 -4.92 -14.37
N ARG A 434 52.94 -4.82 -15.13
CA ARG A 434 52.69 -5.65 -16.32
C ARG A 434 52.36 -4.84 -17.57
N GLY A 435 52.29 -3.50 -17.48
CA GLY A 435 51.94 -2.63 -18.60
C GLY A 435 52.96 -2.65 -19.75
N HIS A 436 54.22 -2.95 -19.45
CA HIS A 436 55.28 -3.08 -20.45
C HIS A 436 55.31 -4.47 -21.09
N MET A 437 55.77 -4.54 -22.34
CA MET A 437 55.92 -5.81 -23.06
C MET A 437 57.15 -6.60 -22.60
N ARG A 438 58.27 -5.92 -22.34
CA ARG A 438 59.52 -6.54 -21.87
C ARG A 438 60.10 -5.73 -20.72
N ASN A 439 60.73 -6.40 -19.76
CA ASN A 439 61.33 -5.72 -18.61
C ASN A 439 62.45 -4.76 -19.04
N PHE A 440 62.53 -3.62 -18.35
CA PHE A 440 63.63 -2.69 -18.50
C PHE A 440 64.87 -3.24 -17.79
N GLU A 441 66.04 -3.08 -18.40
CA GLU A 441 67.30 -3.55 -17.83
C GLU A 441 67.77 -2.58 -16.74
N GLY A 442 68.26 -3.09 -15.62
CA GLY A 442 68.68 -2.27 -14.46
C GLY A 442 67.55 -1.92 -13.49
N GLU A 443 66.31 -2.34 -13.75
CA GLU A 443 65.31 -2.44 -12.69
C GLU A 443 65.59 -3.68 -11.84
N ALA A 444 66.09 -3.47 -10.61
CA ALA A 444 65.97 -4.49 -9.59
C ALA A 444 64.48 -4.84 -9.49
N LYS A 445 64.13 -6.13 -9.59
CA LYS A 445 62.78 -6.60 -9.27
C LYS A 445 62.42 -6.05 -7.89
N LEU A 446 61.60 -5.00 -7.86
CA LEU A 446 60.98 -4.46 -6.64
C LEU A 446 59.89 -5.42 -6.11
N GLU A 447 60.01 -6.72 -6.40
CA GLU A 447 59.25 -7.80 -5.80
C GLU A 447 59.72 -7.95 -4.34
N GLY A 448 59.31 -7.01 -3.46
CA GLY A 448 59.52 -7.15 -2.01
C GLY A 448 59.63 -5.89 -1.17
N LEU A 449 59.62 -4.68 -1.74
CA LEU A 449 59.91 -3.44 -0.99
C LEU A 449 58.82 -2.36 -1.00
N VAL A 450 57.65 -2.65 -1.56
CA VAL A 450 56.45 -1.94 -1.07
C VAL A 450 56.12 -2.62 0.25
N PRO A 451 56.16 -1.93 1.41
CA PRO A 451 55.55 -2.52 2.60
C PRO A 451 54.11 -2.81 2.21
N LYS A 452 53.73 -4.09 2.17
CA LYS A 452 52.31 -4.43 2.33
C LYS A 452 51.87 -3.59 3.50
N SER A 453 50.95 -2.66 3.28
CA SER A 453 50.46 -1.82 4.36
C SER A 453 50.02 -2.78 5.45
N GLU A 454 50.83 -2.91 6.51
CA GLU A 454 50.42 -3.57 7.73
C GLU A 454 49.39 -2.62 8.33
N THR A 455 48.17 -2.69 7.79
CA THR A 455 47.01 -2.18 8.49
C THR A 455 47.00 -2.89 9.83
N LEU A 456 47.25 -2.13 10.89
CA LEU A 456 47.10 -2.49 12.31
C LEU A 456 45.64 -2.78 12.69
N ALA A 457 44.90 -3.45 11.82
CA ALA A 457 43.58 -3.98 12.06
C ALA A 457 43.65 -5.47 11.69
N GLY A 458 43.12 -6.34 12.57
CA GLY A 458 43.04 -7.77 12.31
C GLY A 458 42.40 -8.08 10.95
N PRO A 459 42.52 -9.32 10.44
CA PRO A 459 42.06 -9.67 9.09
C PRO A 459 40.61 -9.22 8.90
N MET A 460 40.42 -8.14 8.13
CA MET A 460 39.11 -7.82 7.60
C MET A 460 38.69 -8.99 6.73
N PRO A 461 37.41 -9.39 6.76
CA PRO A 461 36.90 -10.34 5.79
C PRO A 461 37.31 -9.86 4.39
N GLU A 462 37.88 -10.76 3.59
CA GLU A 462 38.19 -10.45 2.20
C GLU A 462 36.90 -9.94 1.55
N PRO A 463 36.88 -8.71 1.01
CA PRO A 463 35.68 -8.16 0.40
C PRO A 463 35.26 -9.04 -0.78
N PRO A 464 33.95 -9.10 -1.10
CA PRO A 464 33.44 -9.91 -2.20
C PRO A 464 34.18 -9.60 -3.50
N SER A 465 34.42 -10.64 -4.31
CA SER A 465 34.95 -10.48 -5.66
C SER A 465 33.84 -9.92 -6.56
N ASP A 466 34.04 -8.72 -7.11
CA ASP A 466 33.10 -8.11 -8.07
C ASP A 466 32.96 -8.92 -9.39
N TYR A 467 33.80 -9.95 -9.63
CA TYR A 467 33.78 -10.73 -10.87
C TYR A 467 32.49 -11.51 -11.12
N GLY A 468 31.88 -12.12 -10.08
CA GLY A 468 30.62 -12.86 -10.26
C GLY A 468 29.44 -11.92 -10.57
N MET A 469 29.49 -10.71 -10.01
CA MET A 469 28.47 -9.68 -10.20
C MET A 469 28.51 -9.08 -11.62
N PHE A 470 29.68 -9.01 -12.27
CA PHE A 470 29.75 -8.48 -13.64
C PHE A 470 29.01 -9.36 -14.66
N GLU A 471 29.01 -10.68 -14.51
CA GLU A 471 28.24 -11.59 -15.37
C GLU A 471 26.74 -11.37 -15.17
N GLU A 472 26.27 -11.27 -13.91
CA GLU A 472 24.86 -11.01 -13.58
C GLU A 472 24.34 -9.70 -14.20
N ILE A 473 25.12 -8.60 -14.09
CA ILE A 473 24.74 -7.31 -14.67
C ILE A 473 24.61 -7.39 -16.20
N LEU A 474 25.50 -8.13 -16.85
CA LEU A 474 25.50 -8.27 -18.31
C LEU A 474 24.35 -9.15 -18.83
N ASP A 475 23.91 -10.10 -18.02
CA ASP A 475 22.72 -10.91 -18.32
C ASP A 475 21.44 -10.06 -18.21
N GLU A 476 21.36 -9.18 -17.22
CA GLU A 476 20.23 -8.24 -17.05
C GLU A 476 20.23 -7.09 -18.07
N HIS A 477 21.42 -6.63 -18.46
CA HIS A 477 21.61 -5.47 -19.35
C HIS A 477 22.50 -5.79 -20.57
N PRO A 478 22.02 -6.62 -21.51
CA PRO A 478 22.81 -7.08 -22.65
C PRO A 478 23.16 -5.95 -23.65
N ASP A 479 22.47 -4.82 -23.59
CA ASP A 479 22.75 -3.65 -24.42
C ASP A 479 24.09 -2.96 -24.08
N LEU A 480 24.67 -3.24 -22.91
CA LEU A 480 26.00 -2.79 -22.51
C LEU A 480 27.13 -3.46 -23.29
N TYR A 481 26.93 -4.69 -23.81
CA TYR A 481 27.94 -5.38 -24.64
C TYR A 481 28.35 -4.58 -25.88
N ALA A 482 27.48 -3.69 -26.38
CA ALA A 482 27.78 -2.83 -27.51
C ALA A 482 28.81 -1.72 -27.19
N ILE A 483 29.05 -1.43 -25.91
CA ILE A 483 29.91 -0.34 -25.43
C ILE A 483 31.19 -0.90 -24.80
N LEU A 484 31.04 -1.95 -23.99
CA LEU A 484 32.13 -2.53 -23.21
C LEU A 484 33.16 -3.23 -24.11
N LYS A 485 34.43 -3.16 -23.72
CA LYS A 485 35.56 -3.69 -24.48
C LYS A 485 36.52 -4.39 -23.53
N GLU A 486 36.96 -5.60 -23.88
CA GLU A 486 38.02 -6.32 -23.15
C GLU A 486 37.69 -6.60 -21.66
N VAL A 487 36.41 -6.81 -21.31
CA VAL A 487 35.94 -6.97 -19.91
C VAL A 487 36.75 -8.02 -19.15
N ASP A 488 36.96 -9.19 -19.75
CA ASP A 488 37.66 -10.33 -19.15
C ASP A 488 39.18 -10.32 -19.32
N TYR A 489 39.73 -9.25 -19.90
CA TYR A 489 41.16 -9.18 -20.17
C TYR A 489 41.98 -9.23 -18.87
N LYS A 490 42.85 -10.23 -18.78
CA LYS A 490 43.86 -10.37 -17.73
C LYS A 490 45.23 -10.10 -18.33
N CYS A 491 45.90 -9.07 -17.83
CA CYS A 491 47.19 -8.67 -18.36
C CYS A 491 48.25 -9.76 -18.14
N PRO A 492 48.89 -10.28 -19.20
CA PRO A 492 49.94 -11.28 -19.07
C PRO A 492 51.23 -10.65 -18.54
N GLU A 493 52.09 -11.49 -17.96
CA GLU A 493 53.43 -11.10 -17.52
C GLU A 493 54.28 -10.52 -18.67
N PRO A 494 55.28 -9.67 -18.38
CA PRO A 494 56.28 -9.25 -19.35
C PRO A 494 56.97 -10.46 -20.00
N ILE A 495 57.18 -10.37 -21.31
CA ILE A 495 57.85 -11.43 -22.08
C ILE A 495 59.30 -11.53 -21.59
N ASN A 496 59.79 -12.75 -21.40
CA ASN A 496 61.16 -13.03 -20.99
C ASN A 496 62.15 -12.90 -22.17
N GLU A 497 62.15 -11.73 -22.82
CA GLU A 497 63.08 -11.34 -23.88
C GLU A 497 63.76 -10.03 -23.46
N SER A 498 65.07 -9.91 -23.68
CA SER A 498 65.81 -8.67 -23.38
C SER A 498 65.32 -7.52 -24.25
N LEU A 499 64.96 -6.40 -23.62
CA LEU A 499 64.61 -5.17 -24.31
C LEU A 499 65.79 -4.64 -25.14
N MET A 500 67.03 -4.77 -24.65
CA MET A 500 68.21 -4.34 -25.41
C MET A 500 68.40 -5.12 -26.72
N ARG A 501 68.11 -6.43 -26.74
CA ARG A 501 68.13 -7.22 -27.98
C ARG A 501 67.05 -6.77 -28.95
N HIS A 502 65.88 -6.42 -28.44
CA HIS A 502 64.81 -5.90 -29.27
C HIS A 502 65.16 -4.52 -29.85
N ILE A 503 65.70 -3.59 -29.03
CA ILE A 503 66.21 -2.30 -29.49
C ILE A 503 67.30 -2.49 -30.56
N GLU A 504 68.21 -3.44 -30.37
CA GLU A 504 69.23 -3.77 -31.37
C GLU A 504 68.62 -4.17 -32.71
N LYS A 505 67.61 -5.03 -32.69
CA LYS A 505 66.91 -5.46 -33.89
C LYS A 505 66.27 -4.27 -34.61
N VAL A 506 65.44 -3.50 -33.90
CA VAL A 506 64.75 -2.33 -34.49
C VAL A 506 65.76 -1.29 -34.99
N TYR A 507 66.84 -1.03 -34.24
CA TYR A 507 67.89 -0.12 -34.68
C TYR A 507 68.59 -0.62 -35.95
N ASN A 508 68.92 -1.91 -36.04
CA ASN A 508 69.57 -2.47 -37.23
C ASN A 508 68.66 -2.46 -38.47
N ASP A 509 67.36 -2.68 -38.27
CA ASP A 509 66.35 -2.69 -39.34
C ASP A 509 66.01 -1.25 -39.82
N SER A 510 66.16 -0.24 -38.95
CA SER A 510 65.70 1.13 -39.19
C SER A 510 66.81 2.20 -39.22
N ARG A 511 68.10 1.85 -39.07
CA ARG A 511 69.22 2.80 -39.10
C ARG A 511 69.51 3.33 -40.52
N GLY A 512 69.67 4.65 -40.64
CA GLY A 512 70.06 5.32 -41.89
C GLY A 512 71.59 5.43 -42.08
N VAL A 513 72.01 6.11 -43.15
CA VAL A 513 73.43 6.41 -43.49
C VAL A 513 74.09 7.48 -42.59
N GLY A 514 73.51 7.79 -41.43
CA GLY A 514 73.96 8.87 -40.54
C GLY A 514 75.28 8.58 -39.81
N LEU A 515 75.74 9.53 -38.98
CA LEU A 515 76.98 9.47 -38.19
C LEU A 515 76.96 8.46 -37.03
N GLY A 516 76.14 7.41 -37.13
CA GLY A 516 75.95 6.43 -36.05
C GLY A 516 75.12 6.97 -34.89
N THR A 517 74.15 7.85 -35.15
CA THR A 517 73.09 8.27 -34.22
C THR A 517 71.76 7.60 -34.60
N PHE A 518 70.71 7.77 -33.80
CA PHE A 518 69.37 7.23 -34.08
C PHE A 518 68.34 8.33 -34.39
N SER A 519 67.27 7.97 -35.11
CA SER A 519 66.13 8.84 -35.39
C SER A 519 65.02 8.65 -34.37
N GLU A 520 64.18 9.68 -34.16
CA GLU A 520 63.01 9.61 -33.27
C GLU A 520 62.04 8.47 -33.66
N ALA A 521 62.01 8.09 -34.94
CA ALA A 521 61.19 6.98 -35.44
C ALA A 521 61.51 5.64 -34.75
N VAL A 522 62.79 5.37 -34.47
CA VAL A 522 63.23 4.15 -33.75
C VAL A 522 62.69 4.16 -32.32
N LEU A 523 62.76 5.29 -31.61
CA LEU A 523 62.20 5.42 -30.26
C LEU A 523 60.69 5.21 -30.26
N LEU A 524 59.98 5.80 -31.23
CA LEU A 524 58.53 5.67 -31.34
C LEU A 524 58.10 4.22 -31.62
N GLU A 525 58.83 3.50 -32.48
CA GLU A 525 58.55 2.10 -32.79
C GLU A 525 58.72 1.21 -31.54
N VAL A 526 59.85 1.35 -30.84
CA VAL A 526 60.10 0.58 -29.61
C VAL A 526 59.09 0.96 -28.51
N PHE A 527 58.72 2.24 -28.38
CA PHE A 527 57.69 2.67 -27.43
C PHE A 527 56.31 2.10 -27.75
N LYS A 528 55.91 2.09 -29.03
CA LYS A 528 54.63 1.51 -29.48
C LYS A 528 54.53 0.03 -29.17
N GLU A 529 55.63 -0.70 -29.33
CA GLU A 529 55.71 -2.10 -28.96
C GLU A 529 55.68 -2.27 -27.43
N GLN A 530 56.47 -1.48 -26.69
CA GLN A 530 56.50 -1.56 -25.22
C GLN A 530 55.15 -1.25 -24.57
N SER A 531 54.42 -0.26 -25.08
CA SER A 531 53.09 0.14 -24.60
C SER A 531 51.94 -0.70 -25.17
N LYS A 532 52.21 -1.81 -25.87
CA LYS A 532 51.17 -2.57 -26.59
C LYS A 532 50.07 -3.12 -25.69
N LYS A 533 50.37 -3.45 -24.43
CA LYS A 533 49.39 -3.93 -23.45
C LYS A 533 48.48 -2.83 -22.89
N TRP A 534 48.82 -1.54 -23.07
CA TRP A 534 48.05 -0.44 -22.50
C TRP A 534 46.62 -0.37 -23.03
N LYS A 535 46.42 -0.65 -24.33
CA LYS A 535 45.08 -0.61 -24.94
C LYS A 535 44.11 -1.59 -24.26
N PRO A 536 44.35 -2.91 -24.25
CA PRO A 536 43.42 -3.83 -23.62
C PRO A 536 43.31 -3.63 -22.10
N LEU A 537 44.38 -3.20 -21.42
CA LEU A 537 44.34 -2.83 -19.99
C LEU A 537 43.34 -1.69 -19.70
N VAL A 538 43.46 -0.59 -20.43
CA VAL A 538 42.60 0.59 -20.23
C VAL A 538 41.15 0.29 -20.60
N LEU A 539 40.93 -0.38 -21.73
CA LEU A 539 39.57 -0.72 -22.17
C LEU A 539 38.85 -1.64 -21.17
N SER A 540 39.57 -2.63 -20.63
CA SER A 540 39.06 -3.50 -19.56
C SER A 540 38.75 -2.71 -18.30
N HIS A 541 39.67 -1.83 -17.87
CA HIS A 541 39.49 -1.00 -16.68
C HIS A 541 38.27 -0.08 -16.79
N VAL A 542 38.14 0.65 -17.91
CA VAL A 542 37.00 1.55 -18.15
C VAL A 542 35.69 0.77 -18.24
N SER A 543 35.70 -0.43 -18.83
CA SER A 543 34.53 -1.30 -18.86
C SER A 543 34.08 -1.72 -17.46
N LYS A 544 35.02 -2.11 -16.59
CA LYS A 544 34.72 -2.44 -15.18
C LYS A 544 34.23 -1.23 -14.40
N ALA A 545 34.79 -0.04 -14.66
CA ALA A 545 34.32 1.20 -14.04
C ALA A 545 32.87 1.54 -14.45
N ILE A 546 32.54 1.35 -15.73
CA ILE A 546 31.16 1.49 -16.24
C ILE A 546 30.22 0.52 -15.53
N LEU A 547 30.61 -0.75 -15.40
CA LEU A 547 29.80 -1.78 -14.73
C LEU A 547 29.55 -1.43 -13.26
N ILE A 548 30.58 -1.00 -12.51
CA ILE A 548 30.43 -0.57 -11.12
C ILE A 548 29.46 0.63 -11.02
N ALA A 549 29.60 1.62 -11.90
CA ALA A 549 28.71 2.79 -11.90
C ALA A 549 27.27 2.41 -12.26
N HIS A 550 27.07 1.51 -13.23
CA HIS A 550 25.75 1.05 -13.66
C HIS A 550 25.04 0.25 -12.57
N ASP A 551 25.74 -0.71 -11.96
CA ASP A 551 25.26 -1.50 -10.83
C ASP A 551 24.81 -0.61 -9.67
N PHE A 552 25.65 0.36 -9.30
CA PHE A 552 25.29 1.33 -8.26
C PHE A 552 24.00 2.09 -8.59
N ILE A 553 23.86 2.57 -9.84
CA ILE A 553 22.67 3.33 -10.27
C ILE A 553 21.41 2.46 -10.17
N CYS A 554 21.46 1.22 -10.68
CA CYS A 554 20.31 0.32 -10.67
C CYS A 554 19.89 -0.04 -9.25
N ARG A 555 20.84 -0.44 -8.40
CA ARG A 555 20.55 -0.75 -6.98
C ARG A 555 20.03 0.45 -6.21
N LEU A 556 20.62 1.63 -6.42
CA LEU A 556 20.15 2.84 -5.75
C LEU A 556 18.74 3.22 -6.20
N LEU A 557 18.42 3.08 -7.49
CA LEU A 557 17.09 3.34 -8.00
C LEU A 557 16.04 2.38 -7.44
N ILE A 558 16.35 1.09 -7.31
CA ILE A 558 15.47 0.10 -6.67
C ILE A 558 15.17 0.51 -5.21
N GLU A 559 16.18 1.00 -4.50
CA GLU A 559 16.05 1.42 -3.10
C GLU A 559 15.22 2.71 -2.92
N VAL A 560 15.32 3.67 -3.86
CA VAL A 560 14.55 4.93 -3.79
C VAL A 560 13.19 4.87 -4.51
N CYS A 561 12.99 3.87 -5.37
CA CYS A 561 11.77 3.66 -6.15
C CYS A 561 11.24 2.24 -5.90
N PRO A 562 10.48 2.04 -4.79
CA PRO A 562 9.98 0.71 -4.42
C PRO A 562 8.89 0.17 -5.36
N ASP A 563 8.34 1.02 -6.24
CA ASP A 563 7.40 0.59 -7.28
C ASP A 563 8.19 0.01 -8.46
N GLU A 564 8.13 -1.32 -8.61
CA GLU A 564 8.86 -2.07 -9.65
C GLU A 564 8.45 -1.66 -11.07
N GLU A 565 7.18 -1.33 -11.29
CA GLU A 565 6.69 -0.94 -12.60
C GLU A 565 7.24 0.44 -12.99
N VAL A 566 7.19 1.40 -12.04
CA VAL A 566 7.81 2.72 -12.26
C VAL A 566 9.30 2.60 -12.48
N TYR A 567 9.99 1.77 -11.70
CA TYR A 567 11.42 1.54 -11.88
C TYR A 567 11.72 1.05 -13.31
N GLY A 568 10.99 0.04 -13.77
CA GLY A 568 11.14 -0.51 -15.12
C GLY A 568 10.88 0.54 -16.20
N GLN A 569 9.77 1.27 -16.11
CA GLN A 569 9.41 2.30 -17.09
C GLN A 569 10.39 3.49 -17.05
N LEU A 570 10.82 3.92 -15.87
CA LEU A 570 11.83 4.97 -15.70
C LEU A 570 13.15 4.56 -16.35
N MET A 571 13.59 3.32 -16.10
CA MET A 571 14.81 2.79 -16.69
C MET A 571 14.70 2.74 -18.22
N ASP A 572 13.63 2.17 -18.75
CA ASP A 572 13.49 1.92 -20.20
C ASP A 572 13.19 3.17 -21.02
N ILE A 573 12.28 4.02 -20.55
CA ILE A 573 11.81 5.19 -21.31
C ILE A 573 12.79 6.34 -21.20
N LEU A 574 13.39 6.54 -20.01
CA LEU A 574 14.14 7.76 -19.71
C LEU A 574 15.66 7.55 -19.58
N LEU A 575 16.09 6.54 -18.82
CA LEU A 575 17.49 6.45 -18.37
C LEU A 575 18.38 5.63 -19.31
N ARG A 576 17.92 4.48 -19.81
CA ARG A 576 18.70 3.51 -20.59
C ARG A 576 19.47 4.17 -21.73
N GLY A 577 18.79 4.93 -22.58
CA GLY A 577 19.43 5.65 -23.70
C GLY A 577 20.49 6.66 -23.24
N LYS A 578 20.16 7.48 -22.24
CA LYS A 578 21.06 8.53 -21.72
C LYS A 578 22.30 7.94 -21.03
N LEU A 579 22.13 6.87 -20.27
CA LEU A 579 23.22 6.14 -19.62
C LEU A 579 24.18 5.54 -20.66
N ARG A 580 23.65 4.90 -21.70
CA ARG A 580 24.46 4.37 -22.81
C ARG A 580 25.28 5.44 -23.49
N ASP A 581 24.69 6.59 -23.78
CA ASP A 581 25.42 7.71 -24.37
C ASP A 581 26.55 8.19 -23.46
N ALA A 582 26.32 8.24 -22.14
CA ALA A 582 27.34 8.63 -21.17
C ALA A 582 28.49 7.62 -21.07
N TYR A 583 28.18 6.33 -21.03
CA TYR A 583 29.20 5.26 -21.04
C TYR A 583 30.00 5.25 -22.33
N LYS A 584 29.34 5.48 -23.48
CA LYS A 584 30.01 5.60 -24.76
C LYS A 584 30.97 6.79 -24.79
N ARG A 585 30.57 7.96 -24.27
CA ARG A 585 31.47 9.13 -24.16
C ARG A 585 32.72 8.81 -23.33
N ALA A 586 32.57 8.11 -22.21
CA ALA A 586 33.72 7.69 -21.40
C ALA A 586 34.65 6.73 -22.16
N MET A 587 34.09 5.75 -22.87
CA MET A 587 34.86 4.79 -23.68
C MET A 587 35.59 5.47 -24.85
N ASP A 588 34.90 6.37 -25.57
CA ASP A 588 35.47 7.12 -26.68
C ASP A 588 36.62 8.04 -26.20
N GLN A 589 36.48 8.65 -25.02
CA GLN A 589 37.55 9.43 -24.39
C GLN A 589 38.77 8.57 -24.05
N ALA A 590 38.56 7.36 -23.53
CA ALA A 590 39.65 6.43 -23.24
C ALA A 590 40.42 6.03 -24.52
N GLU A 591 39.71 5.81 -25.63
CA GLU A 591 40.33 5.53 -26.93
C GLU A 591 41.08 6.73 -27.49
N LEU A 592 40.55 7.94 -27.34
CA LEU A 592 41.25 9.17 -27.72
C LEU A 592 42.55 9.33 -26.94
N LEU A 593 42.52 9.14 -25.61
CA LEU A 593 43.71 9.22 -24.76
C LEU A 593 44.76 8.17 -25.17
N LEU A 594 44.35 6.93 -25.44
CA LEU A 594 45.22 5.89 -25.96
C LEU A 594 45.84 6.26 -27.32
N SER A 595 45.06 6.90 -28.19
CA SER A 595 45.53 7.35 -29.49
C SER A 595 46.59 8.45 -29.36
N ILE A 596 46.33 9.46 -28.52
CA ILE A 596 47.25 10.57 -28.25
C ILE A 596 48.58 10.04 -27.72
N GLU A 597 48.53 9.18 -26.69
CA GLU A 597 49.71 8.73 -25.98
C GLU A 597 50.56 7.73 -26.79
N ARG A 598 49.92 6.81 -27.55
CA ARG A 598 50.65 5.75 -28.28
C ARG A 598 50.96 6.07 -29.74
N HIS A 599 50.18 6.94 -30.38
CA HIS A 599 50.33 7.25 -31.81
C HIS A 599 50.77 8.70 -32.06
N GLY A 600 50.80 9.55 -31.04
CA GLY A 600 51.35 10.90 -31.11
C GLY A 600 52.88 10.95 -31.10
N GLN A 601 53.41 12.18 -31.07
CA GLN A 601 54.85 12.43 -30.95
C GLN A 601 55.32 12.23 -29.50
N LEU A 602 56.53 11.68 -29.30
CA LEU A 602 57.09 11.48 -27.98
C LEU A 602 57.56 12.81 -27.39
N MET A 603 56.70 13.44 -26.60
CA MET A 603 56.97 14.76 -26.02
C MET A 603 56.76 14.78 -24.51
N THR A 604 57.66 15.46 -23.80
CA THR A 604 57.57 15.68 -22.35
C THR A 604 58.23 17.01 -21.97
N MET A 605 57.54 17.76 -21.11
CA MET A 605 58.08 18.95 -20.43
C MET A 605 58.37 18.66 -18.94
N ASN A 606 58.26 17.39 -18.53
CA ASN A 606 58.46 17.02 -17.14
C ASN A 606 59.95 17.11 -16.79
N HIS A 607 60.28 17.94 -15.81
CA HIS A 607 61.64 18.19 -15.35
C HIS A 607 62.36 16.93 -14.83
N HIS A 608 61.62 15.89 -14.42
CA HIS A 608 62.21 14.61 -14.00
C HIS A 608 62.78 13.80 -15.17
N PHE A 609 62.37 14.05 -16.42
CA PHE A 609 62.85 13.27 -17.56
C PHE A 609 64.38 13.33 -17.68
N SER A 610 64.96 14.53 -17.74
CA SER A 610 66.41 14.71 -17.85
C SER A 610 67.15 14.14 -16.64
N HIS A 611 66.58 14.28 -15.44
CA HIS A 611 67.13 13.69 -14.22
C HIS A 611 67.14 12.15 -14.27
N ASN A 612 66.06 11.53 -14.77
CA ASN A 612 65.94 10.09 -14.89
C ASN A 612 66.95 9.52 -15.89
N VAL A 613 67.14 10.18 -17.04
CA VAL A 613 68.15 9.79 -18.04
C VAL A 613 69.54 9.85 -17.44
N GLN A 614 69.91 10.95 -16.78
CA GLN A 614 71.21 11.10 -16.13
C GLN A 614 71.43 10.06 -15.02
N THR A 615 70.38 9.74 -14.26
CA THR A 615 70.43 8.71 -13.21
C THR A 615 70.67 7.32 -13.81
N ALA A 616 69.99 6.98 -14.91
CA ALA A 616 70.18 5.69 -15.60
C ALA A 616 71.60 5.57 -16.16
N GLN A 617 72.11 6.63 -16.80
CA GLN A 617 73.48 6.70 -17.30
C GLN A 617 74.50 6.56 -16.16
N GLY A 618 74.27 7.25 -15.03
CA GLY A 618 75.11 7.17 -13.83
C GLY A 618 75.15 5.77 -13.23
N LYS A 619 73.99 5.10 -13.09
CA LYS A 619 73.91 3.71 -12.62
C LYS A 619 74.72 2.76 -13.51
N ARG A 620 74.57 2.87 -14.83
CA ARG A 620 75.33 2.02 -15.77
C ARG A 620 76.83 2.28 -15.70
N LEU A 621 77.24 3.53 -15.48
CA LEU A 621 78.66 3.86 -15.27
C LEU A 621 79.18 3.22 -13.98
N LEU A 622 78.42 3.30 -12.88
CA LEU A 622 78.77 2.65 -11.62
C LEU A 622 78.91 1.13 -11.78
N GLU A 623 77.93 0.47 -12.41
CA GLU A 623 78.00 -0.98 -12.70
C GLU A 623 79.22 -1.36 -13.55
N ALA A 624 79.65 -0.48 -14.45
CA ALA A 624 80.85 -0.71 -15.27
C ALA A 624 82.14 -0.48 -14.47
N LEU A 625 82.15 0.48 -13.53
CA LEU A 625 83.26 0.72 -12.61
C LEU A 625 83.41 -0.40 -11.59
N ASP A 626 82.30 -0.97 -11.09
CA ASP A 626 82.30 -2.12 -10.19
C ASP A 626 83.00 -3.33 -10.82
N LYS A 627 82.86 -3.52 -12.14
CA LYS A 627 83.50 -4.62 -12.88
C LYS A 627 85.02 -4.51 -12.99
N ILE A 628 85.58 -3.31 -12.83
CA ILE A 628 87.02 -3.05 -12.98
C ILE A 628 87.70 -2.63 -11.66
N ALA A 629 86.97 -2.69 -10.55
CA ALA A 629 87.52 -2.38 -9.24
C ALA A 629 88.45 -3.50 -8.74
N ASP A 630 89.55 -3.14 -8.09
CA ASP A 630 90.52 -4.09 -7.55
C ASP A 630 89.98 -4.73 -6.26
N GLY A 631 89.87 -6.07 -6.24
CA GLY A 631 89.42 -6.85 -5.09
C GLY A 631 87.92 -7.13 -5.13
N GLY A 632 87.56 -8.20 -5.83
CA GLY A 632 86.17 -8.56 -6.09
C GLY A 632 85.37 -8.89 -4.83
N GLU A 633 84.48 -7.98 -4.45
CA GLU A 633 83.06 -8.28 -4.20
C GLU A 633 82.23 -7.04 -4.59
N PRO A 634 81.10 -7.21 -5.31
CA PRO A 634 80.23 -6.10 -5.66
C PRO A 634 79.56 -5.54 -4.39
N VAL A 635 79.78 -4.25 -4.09
CA VAL A 635 79.04 -3.56 -3.03
C VAL A 635 77.63 -3.31 -3.54
N LEU A 636 76.63 -3.91 -2.90
CA LEU A 636 75.21 -3.69 -3.23
C LEU A 636 74.83 -2.21 -3.05
N HIS A 637 74.84 -1.44 -4.15
CA HIS A 637 74.36 -0.07 -4.16
C HIS A 637 72.87 -0.01 -3.81
N HIS A 638 72.57 0.35 -2.55
CA HIS A 638 71.21 0.75 -2.17
C HIS A 638 70.89 2.08 -2.86
N SER A 639 69.94 2.04 -3.78
CA SER A 639 69.44 3.18 -4.53
C SER A 639 69.05 4.33 -3.58
N TYR A 640 69.74 5.47 -3.67
CA TYR A 640 69.34 6.71 -3.00
C TYR A 640 67.97 7.16 -3.54
N GLY A 641 66.90 6.75 -2.85
CA GLY A 641 65.57 7.32 -2.99
C GLY A 641 65.44 8.55 -2.09
N ASN A 642 64.97 9.66 -2.65
CA ASN A 642 64.61 10.90 -1.97
C ASN A 642 63.78 10.66 -0.70
N HIS A 643 64.40 10.73 0.49
CA HIS A 643 63.69 11.12 1.71
C HIS A 643 64.62 11.97 2.59
N HIS A 644 64.12 13.14 2.97
CA HIS A 644 64.63 13.91 4.09
C HIS A 644 64.64 13.01 5.33
N MET A 645 65.82 12.57 5.77
CA MET A 645 66.02 12.08 7.13
C MET A 645 67.17 12.83 7.79
N GLN A 646 66.81 13.60 8.81
CA GLN A 646 67.71 14.05 9.86
C GLN A 646 68.22 12.83 10.63
N GLY A 647 69.54 12.70 10.71
CA GLY A 647 70.24 12.03 11.80
C GLY A 647 70.03 10.52 11.94
N ARG A 648 70.92 9.75 11.31
CA ARG A 648 71.75 8.75 12.00
C ARG A 648 72.76 8.09 11.05
N ASP A 649 74.00 8.04 11.54
CA ASP A 649 75.08 7.10 11.23
C ASP A 649 75.40 6.84 9.75
N LEU A 650 76.34 7.66 9.23
CA LEU A 650 77.22 7.28 8.13
C LEU A 650 78.07 6.07 8.58
N ASP A 651 77.59 4.86 8.34
CA ASP A 651 78.45 3.69 8.45
C ASP A 651 79.18 3.47 7.11
N SER A 652 80.47 3.82 7.13
CA SER A 652 81.57 3.18 6.40
C SER A 652 81.37 2.91 4.90
N SER A 653 81.72 3.92 4.10
CA SER A 653 82.09 3.78 2.69
C SER A 653 83.04 2.60 2.47
N ALA A 654 82.56 1.53 1.84
CA ALA A 654 83.43 0.68 1.04
C ALA A 654 83.97 1.56 -0.11
N MET A 655 85.18 2.11 0.06
CA MET A 655 85.83 2.87 -1.02
C MET A 655 86.10 1.91 -2.19
N LEU A 656 85.31 2.04 -3.25
CA LEU A 656 85.59 1.38 -4.52
C LEU A 656 86.92 1.90 -5.07
N ARG A 657 87.95 1.06 -5.12
CA ARG A 657 89.26 1.40 -5.69
C ARG A 657 89.29 1.00 -7.16
N VAL A 658 89.18 2.00 -8.02
CA VAL A 658 89.29 1.80 -9.48
C VAL A 658 90.65 2.32 -9.97
N PRO A 659 91.46 1.48 -10.65
CA PRO A 659 92.71 1.94 -11.25
C PRO A 659 92.47 3.06 -12.26
N ARG A 660 93.10 4.23 -12.06
CA ARG A 660 92.94 5.40 -12.96
C ARG A 660 93.25 5.08 -14.42
N ALA A 661 94.17 4.15 -14.68
CA ALA A 661 94.54 3.70 -16.02
C ALA A 661 93.46 2.83 -16.70
N ALA A 662 92.56 2.21 -15.93
CA ALA A 662 91.46 1.38 -16.44
C ALA A 662 90.20 2.17 -16.78
N ILE A 663 90.02 3.38 -16.21
CA ILE A 663 88.85 4.25 -16.44
C ILE A 663 88.64 4.57 -17.93
N PRO A 664 89.68 4.94 -18.74
CA PRO A 664 89.49 5.17 -20.16
C PRO A 664 88.93 3.96 -20.92
N GLY A 665 89.30 2.73 -20.55
CA GLY A 665 88.78 1.51 -21.19
C GLY A 665 87.27 1.32 -21.01
N VAL A 666 86.72 1.73 -19.86
CA VAL A 666 85.27 1.68 -19.57
C VAL A 666 84.45 2.55 -20.54
N VAL A 667 85.04 3.64 -21.03
CA VAL A 667 84.37 4.60 -21.91
C VAL A 667 84.73 4.36 -23.38
N ALA A 668 85.94 3.88 -23.68
CA ALA A 668 86.49 3.76 -25.04
C ALA A 668 86.24 2.40 -25.71
N ASP A 669 85.85 1.35 -24.99
CA ASP A 669 85.71 -0.01 -25.54
C ASP A 669 84.34 -0.31 -26.18
N LYS A 670 83.43 0.67 -26.27
CA LYS A 670 82.09 0.48 -26.84
C LYS A 670 82.02 0.86 -28.31
N SER A 671 81.39 0.02 -29.13
CA SER A 671 81.02 0.39 -30.49
C SER A 671 79.94 1.49 -30.51
N ASN A 672 79.88 2.28 -31.59
CA ASN A 672 78.83 3.30 -31.76
C ASN A 672 77.42 2.70 -31.64
N ALA A 673 77.22 1.48 -32.15
CA ALA A 673 75.95 0.77 -32.05
C ALA A 673 75.60 0.37 -30.60
N GLU A 674 76.57 0.02 -29.76
CA GLU A 674 76.35 -0.26 -28.33
C GLU A 674 75.98 1.00 -27.56
N LEU A 675 76.66 2.12 -27.84
CA LEU A 675 76.38 3.40 -27.20
C LEU A 675 74.95 3.87 -27.53
N VAL A 676 74.56 3.83 -28.81
CA VAL A 676 73.22 4.21 -29.26
C VAL A 676 72.13 3.35 -28.64
N ARG A 677 72.32 2.02 -28.56
CA ARG A 677 71.33 1.13 -27.92
C ARG A 677 71.11 1.47 -26.45
N GLN A 678 72.19 1.76 -25.73
CA GLN A 678 72.15 2.16 -24.32
C GLN A 678 71.43 3.50 -24.14
N GLU A 679 71.71 4.46 -25.04
CA GLU A 679 71.06 5.77 -25.04
C GLU A 679 69.56 5.65 -25.34
N ILE A 680 69.17 4.87 -26.35
CA ILE A 680 67.77 4.57 -26.68
C ILE A 680 67.06 3.97 -25.47
N HIS A 681 67.66 2.99 -24.79
CA HIS A 681 67.08 2.35 -23.61
C HIS A 681 66.83 3.35 -22.47
N ASP A 682 67.82 4.18 -22.12
CA ASP A 682 67.71 5.12 -21.00
C ASP A 682 66.68 6.21 -21.24
N ILE A 683 66.65 6.74 -22.48
CA ILE A 683 65.64 7.70 -22.92
C ILE A 683 64.26 7.06 -22.89
N LEU A 684 64.13 5.86 -23.45
CA LEU A 684 62.85 5.15 -23.49
C LEU A 684 62.33 4.83 -22.09
N HIS A 685 63.17 4.30 -21.19
CA HIS A 685 62.78 3.96 -19.82
C HIS A 685 62.33 5.21 -19.06
N SER A 686 63.13 6.28 -19.15
CA SER A 686 62.83 7.56 -18.50
C SER A 686 61.55 8.19 -19.02
N TYR A 687 61.32 8.12 -20.34
CA TYR A 687 60.10 8.62 -20.96
C TYR A 687 58.90 7.75 -20.57
N TYR A 688 59.03 6.43 -20.65
CA TYR A 688 57.97 5.47 -20.34
C TYR A 688 57.44 5.64 -18.91
N GLU A 689 58.32 5.82 -17.93
CA GLU A 689 57.92 6.08 -16.54
C GLU A 689 57.09 7.37 -16.39
N VAL A 690 57.52 8.46 -17.05
CA VAL A 690 56.78 9.73 -17.04
C VAL A 690 55.44 9.60 -17.76
N ALA A 691 55.45 8.98 -18.94
CA ALA A 691 54.27 8.74 -19.76
C ALA A 691 53.24 7.89 -19.03
N ARG A 692 53.66 6.76 -18.44
CA ARG A 692 52.78 5.84 -17.70
C ARG A 692 52.07 6.56 -16.56
N ARG A 693 52.81 7.26 -15.69
CA ARG A 693 52.22 7.96 -14.53
C ARG A 693 51.21 9.02 -14.96
N ARG A 694 51.61 9.88 -15.92
CA ARG A 694 50.70 10.87 -16.51
C ARG A 694 49.45 10.21 -17.08
N PHE A 695 49.63 9.14 -17.84
CA PHE A 695 48.55 8.49 -18.55
C PHE A 695 47.55 7.81 -17.60
N VAL A 696 48.04 7.11 -16.57
CA VAL A 696 47.19 6.53 -15.51
C VAL A 696 46.38 7.63 -14.83
N ASP A 697 47.02 8.71 -14.38
CA ASP A 697 46.34 9.84 -13.73
C ASP A 697 45.25 10.44 -14.64
N VAL A 698 45.57 10.64 -15.93
CA VAL A 698 44.64 11.23 -16.89
C VAL A 698 43.44 10.32 -17.17
N VAL A 699 43.62 9.01 -17.30
CA VAL A 699 42.52 8.05 -17.47
C VAL A 699 41.63 8.06 -16.22
N CYS A 700 42.23 7.94 -15.02
CA CYS A 700 41.49 7.93 -13.76
C CYS A 700 40.70 9.24 -13.56
N GLN A 701 41.33 10.40 -13.79
CA GLN A 701 40.70 11.70 -13.57
C GLN A 701 39.65 12.03 -14.63
N GLN A 702 39.98 11.88 -15.92
CA GLN A 702 39.08 12.33 -16.99
C GLN A 702 38.00 11.30 -17.30
N VAL A 703 38.35 10.02 -17.39
CA VAL A 703 37.38 9.00 -17.80
C VAL A 703 36.54 8.56 -16.61
N VAL A 704 37.18 8.16 -15.51
CA VAL A 704 36.47 7.56 -14.37
C VAL A 704 35.85 8.64 -13.47
N PHE A 705 36.65 9.52 -12.87
CA PHE A 705 36.11 10.51 -11.94
C PHE A 705 35.27 11.59 -12.64
N HIS A 706 35.74 12.15 -13.74
CA HIS A 706 35.01 13.21 -14.40
C HIS A 706 33.81 12.67 -15.19
N LEU A 707 34.00 11.87 -16.25
CA LEU A 707 32.89 11.49 -17.14
C LEU A 707 31.89 10.51 -16.51
N LEU A 708 32.35 9.52 -15.72
CA LEU A 708 31.43 8.54 -15.12
C LEU A 708 30.79 9.00 -13.81
N LEU A 709 31.45 9.87 -13.05
CA LEU A 709 31.04 10.23 -11.69
C LEU A 709 30.60 11.69 -11.54
N ASP A 710 31.39 12.66 -12.01
CA ASP A 710 31.27 14.07 -11.56
C ASP A 710 30.63 15.04 -12.56
N ALA A 711 30.83 14.81 -13.86
CA ALA A 711 30.37 15.68 -14.94
C ALA A 711 28.86 15.95 -14.86
N GLU A 712 28.38 17.08 -15.38
CA GLU A 712 26.95 17.40 -15.33
C GLU A 712 26.10 16.38 -16.08
N ASP A 713 26.64 15.82 -17.15
CA ASP A 713 26.08 14.76 -17.97
C ASP A 713 26.56 13.35 -17.54
N SER A 714 27.12 13.22 -16.34
CA SER A 714 27.57 11.93 -15.82
C SER A 714 26.39 10.99 -15.55
N PRO A 715 26.59 9.66 -15.65
CA PRO A 715 25.59 8.65 -15.30
C PRO A 715 24.88 8.89 -13.96
N LEU A 716 25.59 9.39 -12.96
CA LEU A 716 25.06 9.65 -11.62
C LEU A 716 24.22 10.93 -11.51
N ARG A 717 24.36 11.87 -12.45
CA ARG A 717 23.70 13.19 -12.41
C ARG A 717 22.59 13.34 -13.45
N ILE A 718 22.47 12.41 -14.39
CA ILE A 718 21.42 12.39 -15.42
C ILE A 718 20.02 12.42 -14.79
N PHE A 719 19.75 11.58 -13.79
CA PHE A 719 18.45 11.53 -13.14
C PHE A 719 18.32 12.58 -12.04
N GLY A 720 18.02 13.81 -12.41
CA GLY A 720 17.85 14.94 -11.50
C GLY A 720 16.51 15.66 -11.62
N PRO A 721 16.22 16.63 -10.73
CA PRO A 721 14.96 17.37 -10.72
C PRO A 721 14.67 18.09 -12.04
N ASP A 722 15.70 18.64 -12.69
CA ASP A 722 15.54 19.35 -13.97
C ASP A 722 15.04 18.42 -15.08
N LEU A 723 15.50 17.16 -15.07
CA LEU A 723 15.03 16.16 -16.03
C LEU A 723 13.55 15.82 -15.79
N VAL A 724 13.14 15.66 -14.52
CA VAL A 724 11.74 15.38 -14.16
C VAL A 724 10.82 16.56 -14.52
N MET A 725 11.28 17.79 -14.33
CA MET A 725 10.54 18.99 -14.70
C MET A 725 10.37 19.14 -16.21
N ALA A 726 11.31 18.61 -17.00
CA ALA A 726 11.26 18.65 -18.45
C ALA A 726 10.34 17.57 -19.08
N LEU A 727 9.84 16.60 -18.30
CA LEU A 727 8.95 15.56 -18.80
C LEU A 727 7.58 16.15 -19.18
N ASP A 728 7.10 15.75 -20.37
CA ASP A 728 5.75 16.04 -20.81
C ASP A 728 4.72 15.12 -20.14
N GLU A 729 3.43 15.44 -20.29
CA GLU A 729 2.34 14.69 -19.66
C GLU A 729 2.25 13.24 -20.16
N THR A 730 2.65 12.96 -21.40
CA THR A 730 2.61 11.60 -21.95
C THR A 730 3.71 10.73 -21.37
N GLN A 731 4.90 11.30 -21.16
CA GLN A 731 6.01 10.63 -20.49
C GLN A 731 5.74 10.43 -19.00
N LEU A 732 5.10 11.40 -18.34
CA LEU A 732 4.73 11.27 -16.93
C LEU A 732 3.71 10.16 -16.71
N GLU A 733 2.68 10.09 -17.56
CA GLU A 733 1.68 9.03 -17.51
C GLU A 733 2.32 7.66 -17.80
N ALA A 734 3.22 7.59 -18.78
CA ALA A 734 3.86 6.34 -19.18
C ALA A 734 4.97 5.84 -18.22
N ILE A 735 5.39 6.65 -17.24
CA ILE A 735 6.43 6.28 -16.26
C ILE A 735 5.86 6.14 -14.85
N ALA A 736 4.95 7.04 -14.45
CA ALA A 736 4.45 7.15 -13.09
C ALA A 736 2.92 7.12 -13.00
N GLY A 737 2.22 6.88 -14.11
CA GLY A 737 0.77 6.73 -14.12
C GLY A 737 0.34 5.49 -13.35
N GLU A 738 -0.75 5.61 -12.58
CA GLU A 738 -1.38 4.46 -11.93
C GLU A 738 -2.23 3.68 -12.94
N GLU A 739 -2.18 2.35 -12.86
CA GLU A 739 -3.12 1.50 -13.59
C GLU A 739 -4.58 1.88 -13.30
N LEU A 740 -5.45 1.72 -14.31
CA LEU A 740 -6.88 2.04 -14.18
C LEU A 740 -7.57 1.31 -13.02
N VAL A 741 -7.12 0.10 -12.67
CA VAL A 741 -7.67 -0.67 -11.54
C VAL A 741 -7.26 -0.04 -10.21
N THR A 742 -5.96 0.24 -10.04
CA THR A 742 -5.39 0.89 -8.85
C THR A 742 -6.00 2.28 -8.64
N ARG A 743 -6.13 3.06 -9.71
CA ARG A 743 -6.78 4.37 -9.68
C ARG A 743 -8.23 4.29 -9.20
N ARG A 744 -9.02 3.35 -9.74
CA ARG A 744 -10.42 3.13 -9.30
C ARG A 744 -10.50 2.70 -7.85
N GLN A 745 -9.59 1.83 -7.41
CA GLN A 745 -9.54 1.38 -6.02
C GLN A 745 -9.20 2.55 -5.07
N ARG A 746 -8.23 3.39 -5.45
CA ARG A 746 -7.86 4.61 -4.71
C ARG A 746 -9.04 5.57 -4.62
N GLU A 747 -9.69 5.88 -5.74
CA GLU A 747 -10.88 6.75 -5.77
C GLU A 747 -11.99 6.23 -4.85
N GLN A 748 -12.25 4.91 -4.86
CA GLN A 748 -13.22 4.28 -3.95
C GLN A 748 -12.81 4.43 -2.47
N LEU A 749 -11.54 4.19 -2.14
CA LEU A 749 -11.04 4.30 -0.76
C LEU A 749 -11.04 5.75 -0.27
N GLU A 750 -10.66 6.71 -1.10
CA GLU A 750 -10.71 8.14 -0.78
C GLU A 750 -12.14 8.59 -0.47
N ASP A 751 -13.09 8.20 -1.33
CA ASP A 751 -14.52 8.42 -1.13
C ASP A 751 -15.01 7.82 0.20
N GLU A 752 -14.62 6.58 0.50
CA GLU A 752 -15.00 5.90 1.74
C GLU A 752 -14.41 6.59 2.97
N VAL A 753 -13.14 6.98 2.92
CA VAL A 753 -12.46 7.71 4.00
C VAL A 753 -13.14 9.06 4.23
N GLU A 754 -13.50 9.80 3.18
CA GLU A 754 -14.20 11.07 3.30
C GLU A 754 -15.59 10.89 3.92
N ARG A 755 -16.37 9.91 3.45
CA ARG A 755 -17.68 9.57 4.02
C ARG A 755 -17.55 9.15 5.49
N SER A 756 -16.54 8.36 5.85
CA SER A 756 -16.31 7.94 7.24
C SER A 756 -15.92 9.12 8.12
N LYS A 757 -15.10 10.06 7.64
CA LYS A 757 -14.78 11.31 8.35
C LYS A 757 -16.02 12.15 8.63
N LYS A 758 -16.87 12.35 7.61
CA LYS A 758 -18.16 13.06 7.75
C LYS A 758 -19.08 12.37 8.76
N ALA A 759 -19.14 11.04 8.73
CA ALA A 759 -19.93 10.24 9.67
C ALA A 759 -19.46 10.39 11.11
N VAL A 760 -18.15 10.29 11.37
CA VAL A 760 -17.57 10.52 12.71
C VAL A 760 -17.88 11.94 13.21
N GLN A 761 -17.77 12.95 12.34
CA GLN A 761 -18.09 14.33 12.69
C GLN A 761 -19.57 14.51 13.04
N ALA A 762 -20.48 13.93 12.26
CA ALA A 762 -21.92 13.98 12.50
C ALA A 762 -22.29 13.37 13.87
N VAL A 763 -21.75 12.19 14.19
CA VAL A 763 -22.01 11.53 15.48
C VAL A 763 -21.43 12.31 16.66
N ARG A 764 -20.23 12.89 16.52
CA ARG A 764 -19.62 13.74 17.56
C ARG A 764 -20.42 15.02 17.82
N LEU A 765 -21.01 15.62 16.78
CA LEU A 765 -21.90 16.77 16.93
C LEU A 765 -23.23 16.39 17.59
N GLY A 766 -23.78 15.22 17.26
CA GLY A 766 -25.01 14.71 17.86
C GLY A 766 -24.90 14.19 19.29
N ALA A 767 -23.68 13.85 19.72
CA ALA A 767 -23.40 13.38 21.08
C ALA A 767 -23.20 14.51 22.11
N ARG A 768 -22.95 15.74 21.64
CA ARG A 768 -22.89 16.97 22.47
C ARG A 768 -24.30 17.47 22.75
#